data_AF-A0A928R5Y6-F1
#
_entry.id   AF-A0A928R5Y6-F1
#
_cell.length_a   1.000
_cell.length_b   1.000
_cell.length_c   1.000
_cell.angle_alpha   90.00
_cell.angle_beta   90.00
_cell.angle_gamma   90.00
#
_symmetry.space_group_name_H-M   'P 1'
#
loop_
_entity.id
_entity.type
_entity.pdbx_description
1 polymer ?
#
loop_
_entity_poly.entity_id
_entity_poly.type
_entity_poly.pdbx_seq_one_letter_code
_entity_poly.pdbx_strand_id
1 'polypeptide(L)'
;MTLKKLFAVVLCLTMLISTMGTLTFAQENGAVAKVGDVEYATIDEAISAWTNNSTLTLLADVQLSDVITLKSTEHHILNLGTYTMTAASGKNVFEVTACGTGASERGCITINADADNLGTIDAGSKSIVYYDYSKGTATGDDRPIVYVKGGHFIGSTAAFGTAGFYFKGGSKARYAMTLNISGGIFDCTINGQGKSKLIISGGIFNYSVGSQGDSTANRLIYGGRFKTFGFMTADSNNTKFWIGTKMAVSDVGVCIDDEGYIVIGGPVIEANDGRFEAYTTSYGKWSNLLQYSSAAEKGVYIETLESAMKKASSSTIIKVVADIKDADLKTTSTTILDMTDDSADFEGTIKLGGSSHKLTVITTADKAFEGRVIAADGYALTKSIDETGKIVYQNDKDENAVAVINDEFKYTSINEAINAAQDGDTIKILLDVELSAQDANAALKPVYNRESYAGLIIPDDKELTIDLNGKTISYVDEYFECDNLAIINLGNLTINDSVGSGKITYKPVAGSSTYSKFYSTIFNCGTLTINGGIIENTCDTATDVSNAVDNHSRLSHEYGNDCILVVNGGTLIGSEYRAIRQYTHYLEGVQNRVTINDGVIKGGIYQQHGDSWYYPNPADNRLNVDCYLTINGGTITSLDDGYGHVRMALSNPDNNAFGLEINGGAIEVPVQVYVQRGYRYGDDGLGGSLVSGDDSNARTAEWLEKNGGFISGGTFTELGNADDSKTNLHGFLAENFELQRTGADLYTVVAADGAEDALTADTISIEYKDITAADAEGEKVYEIVVKANGDDEIHELASVDLSFAFSTTPVVDGNMEIVVLPATDFTMTRYENSDRYMFNYNGTTAFEGTGNAISVGTITVTGYGAYTISTDDADTNIVNATTLQDNLVDFYVANGAEDADLTTGGLVINEDTVAGDGLVGKVESDVIAVPVRNLAVTIDFPNAVENKEIAYQDMKAVISGGDLAKDITIDLGSDAVETPIVIDGKVDAKYTAAMVDGSYVINVTDALTLNNAYTVTISGAGYRTARYTVTMTEDKTLRFWNNVMDEQQFVEIGKESSKVNVTFLAGDIVKDNNINIYDLSAVVSYFGSTATVANKYAKYDLNRDGVIDSKDVAYVLVSWNN
;
A
#
# COMPACT_ATOMS: atom_id res chain seq x y z
N MET A 1 -82.87 -60.16 -41.69
CA MET A 1 -83.46 -59.92 -40.35
C MET A 1 -83.97 -58.48 -40.34
N THR A 2 -85.27 -58.24 -40.09
CA THR A 2 -85.86 -56.89 -40.17
C THR A 2 -85.23 -55.94 -39.15
N LEU A 3 -85.05 -54.66 -39.48
CA LEU A 3 -84.40 -53.65 -38.62
C LEU A 3 -85.01 -53.59 -37.19
N LYS A 4 -86.31 -53.90 -37.05
CA LYS A 4 -87.00 -54.06 -35.75
C LYS A 4 -86.51 -55.24 -34.91
N LYS A 5 -86.07 -56.34 -35.53
CA LYS A 5 -85.49 -57.52 -34.85
C LYS A 5 -84.03 -57.28 -34.49
N LEU A 6 -83.29 -56.49 -35.28
CA LEU A 6 -81.94 -56.04 -34.91
C LEU A 6 -81.97 -55.10 -33.71
N PHE A 7 -82.93 -54.15 -33.68
CA PHE A 7 -83.10 -53.27 -32.52
C PHE A 7 -83.56 -54.02 -31.26
N ALA A 8 -84.43 -55.02 -31.37
CA ALA A 8 -84.84 -55.83 -30.22
C ALA A 8 -83.69 -56.70 -29.68
N VAL A 9 -82.84 -57.26 -30.56
CA VAL A 9 -81.66 -58.03 -30.14
C VAL A 9 -80.60 -57.11 -29.53
N VAL A 10 -80.36 -55.92 -30.08
CA VAL A 10 -79.44 -54.93 -29.51
C VAL A 10 -79.98 -54.40 -28.16
N LEU A 11 -81.29 -54.16 -28.04
CA LEU A 11 -81.90 -53.68 -26.79
C LEU A 11 -81.87 -54.77 -25.68
N CYS A 12 -82.15 -56.04 -26.05
CA CYS A 12 -81.98 -57.17 -25.14
C CYS A 12 -80.52 -57.43 -24.77
N LEU A 13 -79.56 -57.21 -25.69
CA LEU A 13 -78.13 -57.33 -25.40
C LEU A 13 -77.63 -56.19 -24.50
N THR A 14 -78.14 -54.96 -24.67
CA THR A 14 -77.84 -53.83 -23.75
C THR A 14 -78.52 -53.97 -22.39
N MET A 15 -79.70 -54.61 -22.31
CA MET A 15 -80.31 -54.94 -21.01
C MET A 15 -79.60 -56.10 -20.32
N LEU A 16 -79.11 -57.11 -21.05
CA LEU A 16 -78.27 -58.17 -20.47
C LEU A 16 -76.92 -57.63 -19.97
N ILE A 17 -76.31 -56.68 -20.69
CA ILE A 17 -75.03 -56.05 -20.32
C ILE A 17 -75.18 -55.05 -19.15
N SER A 18 -76.38 -54.49 -18.92
CA SER A 18 -76.64 -53.60 -17.77
C SER A 18 -77.11 -54.33 -16.50
N THR A 19 -77.43 -55.62 -16.58
CA THR A 19 -77.76 -56.47 -15.41
C THR A 19 -76.64 -57.42 -15.00
N MET A 20 -75.53 -57.46 -15.71
CA MET A 20 -74.29 -58.02 -15.16
C MET A 20 -73.71 -56.98 -14.22
N GLY A 21 -74.25 -56.94 -13.00
CA GLY A 21 -73.49 -56.43 -11.87
C GLY A 21 -72.10 -57.03 -11.95
N THR A 22 -71.09 -56.17 -11.97
CA THR A 22 -69.70 -56.58 -11.94
C THR A 22 -69.56 -57.62 -10.85
N LEU A 23 -69.41 -58.88 -11.27
CA LEU A 23 -68.72 -59.89 -10.49
C LEU A 23 -67.30 -59.33 -10.39
N THR A 24 -67.06 -58.50 -9.38
CA THR A 24 -65.78 -58.49 -8.70
C THR A 24 -65.48 -59.95 -8.45
N PHE A 25 -64.49 -60.48 -9.18
CA PHE A 25 -63.82 -61.68 -8.73
C PHE A 25 -63.45 -61.39 -7.28
N ALA A 26 -64.12 -62.09 -6.36
CA ALA A 26 -63.67 -62.25 -5.01
C ALA A 26 -62.31 -62.97 -5.12
N GLN A 27 -61.27 -62.18 -5.34
CA GLN A 27 -59.98 -62.47 -4.78
C GLN A 27 -60.24 -62.66 -3.29
N GLU A 28 -59.79 -63.79 -2.75
CA GLU A 28 -59.97 -64.22 -1.37
C GLU A 28 -60.06 -63.01 -0.43
N ASN A 29 -61.09 -62.97 0.44
CA ASN A 29 -61.31 -61.94 1.47
C ASN A 29 -60.09 -61.81 2.39
N GLY A 30 -58.99 -61.28 1.87
CA GLY A 30 -57.88 -60.75 2.61
C GLY A 30 -58.30 -59.38 3.09
N ALA A 31 -58.00 -59.09 4.34
CA ALA A 31 -58.19 -57.74 4.84
C ALA A 31 -57.40 -56.75 3.99
N VAL A 32 -58.04 -55.64 3.62
CA VAL A 32 -57.40 -54.56 2.85
C VAL A 32 -56.66 -53.58 3.76
N ALA A 33 -57.02 -53.57 5.05
CA ALA A 33 -56.35 -52.80 6.07
C ALA A 33 -56.52 -53.46 7.45
N LYS A 34 -55.66 -53.09 8.39
CA LYS A 34 -55.81 -53.43 9.80
C LYS A 34 -55.67 -52.21 10.70
N VAL A 35 -56.40 -52.21 11.81
CA VAL A 35 -56.23 -51.22 12.89
C VAL A 35 -55.70 -51.94 14.11
N GLY A 36 -54.45 -51.63 14.49
CA GLY A 36 -53.70 -52.47 15.43
C GLY A 36 -53.52 -53.89 14.85
N ASP A 37 -54.04 -54.89 15.56
CA ASP A 37 -53.99 -56.30 15.15
C ASP A 37 -55.30 -56.80 14.50
N VAL A 38 -56.33 -55.94 14.39
CA VAL A 38 -57.65 -56.31 13.84
C VAL A 38 -57.70 -56.01 12.35
N GLU A 39 -57.99 -57.03 11.57
CA GLU A 39 -58.08 -57.03 10.11
C GLU A 39 -59.50 -56.70 9.61
N TYR A 40 -59.60 -55.83 8.59
CA TYR A 40 -60.86 -55.35 8.01
C TYR A 40 -60.94 -55.62 6.50
N ALA A 41 -62.08 -56.10 6.04
CA ALA A 41 -62.31 -56.45 4.64
C ALA A 41 -62.44 -55.21 3.74
N THR A 42 -62.81 -54.06 4.29
CA THR A 42 -62.92 -52.79 3.57
C THR A 42 -62.17 -51.66 4.26
N ILE A 43 -61.71 -50.68 3.48
CA ILE A 43 -61.03 -49.50 4.02
C ILE A 43 -61.98 -48.63 4.86
N ASP A 44 -63.27 -48.59 4.52
CA ASP A 44 -64.29 -47.83 5.24
C ASP A 44 -64.57 -48.40 6.64
N GLU A 45 -64.60 -49.73 6.76
CA GLU A 45 -64.68 -50.40 8.08
C GLU A 45 -63.43 -50.12 8.91
N ALA A 46 -62.25 -50.16 8.29
CA ALA A 46 -60.99 -49.85 8.97
C ALA A 46 -60.92 -48.40 9.43
N ILE A 47 -61.33 -47.43 8.60
CA ILE A 47 -61.41 -46.00 8.95
C ILE A 47 -62.41 -45.78 10.07
N SER A 48 -63.56 -46.47 10.05
CA SER A 48 -64.57 -46.38 11.12
C SER A 48 -64.05 -46.90 12.46
N ALA A 49 -63.14 -47.86 12.44
CA ALA A 49 -62.46 -48.40 13.61
C ALA A 49 -61.17 -47.64 13.99
N TRP A 50 -60.72 -46.69 13.15
CA TRP A 50 -59.49 -45.94 13.36
C TRP A 50 -59.70 -44.88 14.45
N THR A 51 -59.16 -45.16 15.62
CA THR A 51 -59.33 -44.33 16.83
C THR A 51 -58.04 -43.59 17.19
N ASN A 52 -58.16 -42.61 18.08
CA ASN A 52 -57.03 -41.81 18.56
C ASN A 52 -55.86 -42.68 19.07
N ASN A 53 -54.64 -42.39 18.60
CA ASN A 53 -53.38 -43.09 18.78
C ASN A 53 -53.29 -44.51 18.19
N SER A 54 -54.26 -44.94 17.38
CA SER A 54 -54.21 -46.24 16.71
C SER A 54 -53.58 -46.16 15.33
N THR A 55 -52.97 -47.27 14.90
CA THR A 55 -52.31 -47.40 13.60
C THR A 55 -53.21 -48.11 12.60
N LEU A 56 -53.58 -47.43 11.53
CA LEU A 56 -54.18 -47.99 10.33
C LEU A 56 -53.05 -48.44 9.39
N THR A 57 -52.93 -49.74 9.14
CA THR A 57 -51.94 -50.30 8.20
C THR A 57 -52.64 -50.83 6.97
N LEU A 58 -52.22 -50.40 5.77
CA LEU A 58 -52.71 -50.97 4.52
C LEU A 58 -52.12 -52.35 4.28
N LEU A 59 -52.96 -53.26 3.78
CA LEU A 59 -52.61 -54.63 3.42
C LEU A 59 -52.86 -54.91 1.92
N ALA A 60 -53.53 -53.97 1.23
CA ALA A 60 -53.75 -53.97 -0.21
C ALA A 60 -53.92 -52.53 -0.71
N ASP A 61 -53.90 -52.34 -2.03
CA ASP A 61 -54.27 -51.05 -2.63
C ASP A 61 -55.76 -50.76 -2.37
N VAL A 62 -56.06 -49.51 -2.02
CA VAL A 62 -57.41 -49.09 -1.61
C VAL A 62 -57.85 -47.83 -2.35
N GLN A 63 -59.13 -47.80 -2.71
CA GLN A 63 -59.82 -46.62 -3.23
C GLN A 63 -60.77 -46.13 -2.13
N LEU A 64 -60.63 -44.87 -1.72
CA LEU A 64 -61.53 -44.26 -0.75
C LEU A 64 -62.92 -44.04 -1.37
N SER A 65 -63.97 -44.31 -0.59
CA SER A 65 -65.35 -44.02 -0.97
C SER A 65 -65.73 -42.55 -0.71
N ASP A 66 -65.10 -41.91 0.28
CA ASP A 66 -65.23 -40.47 0.59
C ASP A 66 -63.97 -39.93 1.28
N VAL A 67 -63.96 -38.62 1.59
CA VAL A 67 -62.87 -37.95 2.31
C VAL A 67 -62.75 -38.45 3.76
N ILE A 68 -61.51 -38.65 4.23
CA ILE A 68 -61.23 -38.98 5.63
C ILE A 68 -61.23 -37.70 6.46
N THR A 69 -62.19 -37.57 7.36
CA THR A 69 -62.27 -36.43 8.27
C THR A 69 -61.47 -36.69 9.55
N LEU A 70 -60.43 -35.90 9.79
CA LEU A 70 -59.58 -35.97 10.97
C LEU A 70 -59.91 -34.82 11.92
N LYS A 71 -59.93 -35.09 13.24
CA LYS A 71 -60.07 -34.03 14.24
C LYS A 71 -58.71 -33.57 14.72
N SER A 72 -58.51 -32.26 14.87
CA SER A 72 -57.26 -31.68 15.36
C SER A 72 -56.86 -32.14 16.78
N THR A 73 -57.79 -32.71 17.55
CA THR A 73 -57.58 -33.20 18.93
C THR A 73 -57.16 -34.67 19.02
N GLU A 74 -57.19 -35.39 17.90
CA GLU A 74 -56.89 -36.82 17.78
C GLU A 74 -55.60 -37.02 16.99
N HIS A 75 -54.81 -38.04 17.34
CA HIS A 75 -53.60 -38.43 16.62
C HIS A 75 -53.80 -39.76 15.93
N HIS A 76 -53.82 -39.71 14.61
CA HIS A 76 -54.02 -40.89 13.76
C HIS A 76 -52.70 -41.33 13.15
N ILE A 77 -52.39 -42.62 13.09
CA ILE A 77 -51.16 -43.13 12.47
C ILE A 77 -51.54 -43.97 11.24
N LEU A 78 -51.10 -43.55 10.06
CA LEU A 78 -51.28 -44.27 8.81
C LEU A 78 -49.95 -44.91 8.40
N ASN A 79 -49.95 -46.22 8.23
CA ASN A 79 -48.85 -46.97 7.65
C ASN A 79 -49.26 -47.49 6.27
N LEU A 80 -48.67 -46.93 5.22
CA LEU A 80 -48.97 -47.30 3.84
C LEU A 80 -48.32 -48.64 3.44
N GLY A 81 -47.27 -49.07 4.16
CA GLY A 81 -46.42 -50.16 3.69
C GLY A 81 -45.89 -49.85 2.28
N THR A 82 -46.22 -50.73 1.33
CA THR A 82 -45.91 -50.62 -0.11
C THR A 82 -47.15 -50.38 -0.97
N TYR A 83 -48.30 -50.10 -0.37
CA TYR A 83 -49.61 -50.05 -1.04
C TYR A 83 -50.05 -48.62 -1.38
N THR A 84 -51.02 -48.51 -2.29
CA THR A 84 -51.57 -47.25 -2.78
C THR A 84 -52.92 -46.95 -2.14
N MET A 85 -53.09 -45.72 -1.64
CA MET A 85 -54.38 -45.15 -1.24
C MET A 85 -54.78 -44.06 -2.23
N THR A 86 -55.88 -44.28 -2.95
CA THR A 86 -56.39 -43.34 -3.96
C THR A 86 -57.63 -42.61 -3.44
N ALA A 87 -57.64 -41.28 -3.58
CA ALA A 87 -58.77 -40.44 -3.17
C ALA A 87 -60.05 -40.75 -3.93
N ALA A 88 -61.20 -40.58 -3.26
CA ALA A 88 -62.50 -40.57 -3.93
C ALA A 88 -62.52 -39.49 -5.04
N SER A 89 -63.19 -39.78 -6.15
CA SER A 89 -63.18 -38.89 -7.33
C SER A 89 -63.59 -37.46 -6.96
N GLY A 90 -62.70 -36.49 -7.21
CA GLY A 90 -62.94 -35.07 -6.95
C GLY A 90 -62.89 -34.66 -5.48
N LYS A 91 -62.46 -35.53 -4.56
CA LYS A 91 -62.33 -35.27 -3.12
C LYS A 91 -60.87 -35.18 -2.69
N ASN A 92 -60.64 -34.54 -1.55
CA ASN A 92 -59.37 -34.60 -0.83
C ASN A 92 -59.20 -35.99 -0.18
N VAL A 93 -57.97 -36.38 0.16
CA VAL A 93 -57.74 -37.62 0.94
C VAL A 93 -58.10 -37.36 2.41
N PHE A 94 -57.47 -36.36 3.02
CA PHE A 94 -57.71 -35.95 4.40
C PHE A 94 -58.26 -34.52 4.48
N GLU A 95 -59.32 -34.34 5.26
CA GLU A 95 -59.81 -33.04 5.71
C GLU A 95 -59.68 -32.92 7.22
N VAL A 96 -58.87 -31.96 7.67
CA VAL A 96 -58.64 -31.71 9.10
C VAL A 96 -59.65 -30.68 9.60
N THR A 97 -60.47 -31.08 10.56
CA THR A 97 -61.46 -30.23 11.23
C THR A 97 -60.91 -29.73 12.58
N ALA A 98 -60.97 -28.41 12.79
CA ALA A 98 -60.60 -27.80 14.07
C ALA A 98 -61.68 -28.05 15.13
N CYS A 99 -61.33 -28.61 16.28
CA CYS A 99 -62.23 -28.82 17.42
C CYS A 99 -61.75 -27.98 18.61
N GLY A 100 -62.59 -27.04 19.09
CA GLY A 100 -62.18 -25.91 19.92
C GLY A 100 -61.66 -26.20 21.35
N THR A 101 -60.83 -25.25 21.81
CA THR A 101 -60.38 -24.92 23.18
C THR A 101 -59.98 -26.09 24.07
N GLY A 102 -58.73 -26.56 23.94
CA GLY A 102 -58.09 -27.39 24.95
C GLY A 102 -56.68 -27.80 24.56
N ALA A 103 -55.69 -27.05 25.05
CA ALA A 103 -54.27 -27.20 24.70
C ALA A 103 -53.71 -28.62 24.94
N SER A 104 -53.26 -29.25 23.87
CA SER A 104 -52.03 -30.06 23.84
C SER A 104 -51.54 -30.17 22.40
N GLU A 105 -50.24 -30.04 22.17
CA GLU A 105 -49.61 -30.29 20.87
C GLU A 105 -49.81 -31.77 20.50
N ARG A 106 -50.90 -32.06 19.80
CA ARG A 106 -51.19 -33.41 19.32
C ARG A 106 -50.99 -33.45 17.81
N GLY A 107 -50.28 -34.49 17.33
CA GLY A 107 -50.28 -34.82 15.91
C GLY A 107 -51.72 -35.07 15.47
N CYS A 108 -52.14 -34.53 14.32
CA CYS A 108 -53.42 -34.88 13.71
C CYS A 108 -53.29 -36.18 12.90
N ILE A 109 -52.16 -36.33 12.20
CA ILE A 109 -51.81 -37.56 11.49
C ILE A 109 -50.30 -37.74 11.41
N THR A 110 -49.85 -39.00 11.51
CA THR A 110 -48.51 -39.44 11.11
C THR A 110 -48.63 -40.39 9.94
N ILE A 111 -47.96 -40.08 8.84
CA ILE A 111 -47.90 -40.92 7.64
C ILE A 111 -46.52 -41.57 7.58
N ASN A 112 -46.52 -42.91 7.62
CA ASN A 112 -45.34 -43.77 7.52
C ASN A 112 -45.45 -44.62 6.24
N ALA A 113 -44.31 -44.90 5.61
CA ALA A 113 -44.17 -45.86 4.53
C ALA A 113 -42.88 -46.67 4.71
N ASP A 114 -42.76 -47.80 4.03
CA ASP A 114 -41.52 -48.58 3.98
C ASP A 114 -40.37 -47.75 3.35
N ALA A 115 -39.15 -47.92 3.86
CA ALA A 115 -37.98 -47.20 3.38
C ALA A 115 -37.53 -47.66 1.98
N ASP A 116 -37.79 -48.93 1.63
CA ASP A 116 -37.28 -49.55 0.41
C ASP A 116 -38.31 -49.57 -0.73
N ASN A 117 -39.60 -49.41 -0.42
CA ASN A 117 -40.68 -49.44 -1.41
C ASN A 117 -41.85 -48.56 -0.94
N LEU A 118 -41.83 -47.30 -1.37
CA LEU A 118 -42.70 -46.25 -0.83
C LEU A 118 -44.17 -46.52 -1.17
N GLY A 119 -44.99 -46.81 -0.17
CA GLY A 119 -46.46 -46.74 -0.31
C GLY A 119 -46.90 -45.37 -0.81
N THR A 120 -47.97 -45.33 -1.61
CA THR A 120 -48.40 -44.15 -2.37
C THR A 120 -49.71 -43.59 -1.83
N ILE A 121 -49.83 -42.25 -1.77
CA ILE A 121 -51.11 -41.57 -1.66
C ILE A 121 -51.35 -40.77 -2.93
N ASP A 122 -52.42 -41.11 -3.65
CA ASP A 122 -52.81 -40.44 -4.89
C ASP A 122 -54.11 -39.66 -4.69
N ALA A 123 -53.98 -38.33 -4.58
CA ALA A 123 -55.09 -37.38 -4.53
C ALA A 123 -55.49 -36.85 -5.92
N GLY A 124 -54.82 -37.27 -7.00
CA GLY A 124 -54.99 -36.76 -8.35
C GLY A 124 -54.84 -35.23 -8.39
N SER A 125 -55.91 -34.53 -8.79
CA SER A 125 -55.95 -33.05 -8.86
C SER A 125 -56.40 -32.37 -7.56
N LYS A 126 -56.47 -33.10 -6.45
CA LYS A 126 -56.92 -32.59 -5.14
C LYS A 126 -55.81 -32.61 -4.10
N SER A 127 -56.14 -32.16 -2.90
CA SER A 127 -55.23 -32.12 -1.77
C SER A 127 -55.18 -33.49 -1.10
N ILE A 128 -53.98 -33.94 -0.80
CA ILE A 128 -53.70 -35.05 0.11
C ILE A 128 -54.12 -34.64 1.52
N VAL A 129 -53.65 -33.48 1.99
CA VAL A 129 -54.13 -32.88 3.24
C VAL A 129 -54.72 -31.51 2.96
N TYR A 130 -55.98 -31.33 3.32
CA TYR A 130 -56.67 -30.05 3.26
C TYR A 130 -57.02 -29.57 4.68
N TYR A 131 -56.52 -28.38 5.02
CA TYR A 131 -56.88 -27.67 6.23
C TYR A 131 -57.20 -26.21 5.92
N ASP A 132 -58.35 -25.72 6.38
CA ASP A 132 -58.76 -24.33 6.20
C ASP A 132 -59.38 -23.79 7.48
N TYR A 133 -58.59 -23.02 8.23
CA TYR A 133 -59.03 -22.40 9.48
C TYR A 133 -60.22 -21.46 9.27
N SER A 134 -60.40 -20.87 8.07
CA SER A 134 -61.52 -19.96 7.81
C SER A 134 -62.89 -20.63 7.84
N LYS A 135 -62.92 -21.98 7.81
CA LYS A 135 -64.14 -22.79 7.91
C LYS A 135 -64.47 -23.26 9.33
N GLY A 136 -63.58 -23.02 10.32
CA GLY A 136 -63.75 -23.48 11.70
C GLY A 136 -64.32 -22.42 12.65
N THR A 137 -65.02 -22.84 13.70
CA THR A 137 -65.56 -21.96 14.76
C THR A 137 -64.62 -21.79 15.96
N ALA A 138 -63.37 -22.27 15.86
CA ALA A 138 -62.45 -22.38 17.00
C ALA A 138 -61.78 -21.05 17.37
N THR A 139 -61.93 -20.61 18.62
CA THR A 139 -61.36 -19.36 19.17
C THR A 139 -60.09 -19.58 20.02
N GLY A 140 -59.37 -20.70 19.82
CA GLY A 140 -58.25 -21.13 20.66
C GLY A 140 -56.98 -21.55 19.91
N ASP A 141 -55.93 -21.84 20.67
CA ASP A 141 -54.55 -22.19 20.26
C ASP A 141 -54.42 -23.62 19.66
N ASP A 142 -55.45 -24.13 18.97
CA ASP A 142 -55.45 -25.48 18.40
C ASP A 142 -54.52 -25.53 17.17
N ARG A 143 -53.44 -26.33 17.27
CA ARG A 143 -52.37 -26.42 16.24
C ARG A 143 -52.26 -27.86 15.74
N PRO A 144 -53.00 -28.27 14.68
CA PRO A 144 -52.80 -29.58 14.08
C PRO A 144 -51.35 -29.75 13.60
N ILE A 145 -50.76 -30.91 13.87
CA ILE A 145 -49.41 -31.27 13.38
C ILE A 145 -49.51 -32.48 12.45
N VAL A 146 -49.02 -32.35 11.22
CA VAL A 146 -48.91 -33.45 10.26
C VAL A 146 -47.46 -33.90 10.23
N TYR A 147 -47.22 -35.19 10.49
CA TYR A 147 -45.89 -35.79 10.37
C TYR A 147 -45.84 -36.66 9.12
N VAL A 148 -44.88 -36.40 8.23
CA VAL A 148 -44.62 -37.23 7.05
C VAL A 148 -43.22 -37.82 7.18
N LYS A 149 -43.15 -39.12 7.45
CA LYS A 149 -41.87 -39.83 7.62
C LYS A 149 -41.37 -40.48 6.34
N GLY A 150 -42.26 -40.82 5.42
CA GLY A 150 -41.97 -41.47 4.14
C GLY A 150 -43.25 -41.68 3.31
N GLY A 151 -43.09 -42.09 2.06
CA GLY A 151 -44.17 -42.36 1.11
C GLY A 151 -44.01 -41.60 -0.21
N HIS A 152 -44.80 -41.96 -1.21
CA HIS A 152 -44.92 -41.23 -2.48
C HIS A 152 -46.25 -40.48 -2.52
N PHE A 153 -46.19 -39.17 -2.70
CA PHE A 153 -47.34 -38.27 -2.58
C PHE A 153 -47.65 -37.63 -3.93
N ILE A 154 -48.72 -38.11 -4.57
CA ILE A 154 -49.21 -37.60 -5.86
C ILE A 154 -50.46 -36.78 -5.57
N GLY A 155 -50.46 -35.52 -6.01
CA GLY A 155 -51.54 -34.60 -5.73
C GLY A 155 -51.44 -33.38 -6.62
N SER A 156 -52.28 -32.40 -6.34
CA SER A 156 -52.32 -31.22 -7.19
C SER A 156 -51.00 -30.44 -7.22
N THR A 157 -50.63 -30.02 -8.43
CA THR A 157 -49.47 -29.19 -8.75
C THR A 157 -49.81 -27.69 -8.82
N ALA A 158 -51.07 -27.33 -8.57
CA ALA A 158 -51.51 -25.94 -8.58
C ALA A 158 -50.91 -25.17 -7.38
N ALA A 159 -50.38 -23.98 -7.66
CA ALA A 159 -49.83 -23.09 -6.65
C ALA A 159 -50.89 -22.55 -5.67
N PHE A 160 -52.17 -22.44 -6.07
CA PHE A 160 -53.20 -21.73 -5.30
C PHE A 160 -54.50 -22.53 -5.14
N GLY A 161 -55.08 -22.51 -3.93
CA GLY A 161 -56.42 -23.03 -3.61
C GLY A 161 -56.59 -24.55 -3.62
N THR A 162 -55.70 -25.28 -4.30
CA THR A 162 -55.71 -26.74 -4.43
C THR A 162 -54.27 -27.26 -4.45
N ALA A 163 -53.45 -27.01 -3.44
CA ALA A 163 -52.12 -27.64 -3.36
C ALA A 163 -52.24 -29.09 -2.89
N GLY A 164 -51.28 -29.96 -3.22
CA GLY A 164 -51.21 -31.33 -2.70
C GLY A 164 -51.22 -31.38 -1.17
N PHE A 165 -50.46 -30.51 -0.51
CA PHE A 165 -50.65 -30.20 0.91
C PHE A 165 -51.09 -28.75 1.02
N TYR A 166 -52.35 -28.53 1.42
CA TYR A 166 -52.94 -27.21 1.54
C TYR A 166 -53.34 -26.92 2.97
N PHE A 167 -52.82 -25.82 3.53
CA PHE A 167 -53.16 -25.39 4.87
C PHE A 167 -53.28 -23.87 4.96
N LYS A 168 -54.46 -23.37 5.35
CA LYS A 168 -54.74 -21.93 5.48
C LYS A 168 -55.04 -21.53 6.92
N GLY A 169 -54.29 -20.55 7.42
CA GLY A 169 -54.48 -19.96 8.74
C GLY A 169 -55.44 -18.78 8.76
N GLY A 170 -56.09 -18.58 9.90
CA GLY A 170 -56.85 -17.36 10.18
C GLY A 170 -55.97 -16.26 10.76
N SER A 171 -56.38 -15.01 10.58
CA SER A 171 -55.66 -13.80 10.97
C SER A 171 -55.32 -13.73 12.48
N LYS A 172 -56.05 -14.48 13.33
CA LYS A 172 -55.97 -14.44 14.79
C LYS A 172 -55.18 -15.57 15.46
N ALA A 173 -54.78 -16.61 14.72
CA ALA A 173 -54.00 -17.71 15.31
C ALA A 173 -52.54 -17.28 15.57
N ARG A 174 -51.79 -17.95 16.47
CA ARG A 174 -50.31 -17.84 16.52
C ARG A 174 -49.65 -18.73 15.46
N TYR A 175 -50.18 -19.93 15.26
CA TYR A 175 -49.89 -20.83 14.15
C TYR A 175 -51.17 -21.61 13.80
N ALA A 176 -51.39 -21.93 12.53
CA ALA A 176 -52.58 -22.59 12.01
C ALA A 176 -52.39 -24.10 11.81
N MET A 177 -51.20 -24.53 11.38
CA MET A 177 -50.82 -25.94 11.26
C MET A 177 -49.28 -26.05 11.24
N THR A 178 -48.74 -27.15 11.75
CA THR A 178 -47.33 -27.52 11.56
C THR A 178 -47.24 -28.73 10.64
N LEU A 179 -46.50 -28.63 9.54
CA LEU A 179 -46.14 -29.76 8.68
C LEU A 179 -44.67 -30.12 8.92
N ASN A 180 -44.40 -31.35 9.35
CA ASN A 180 -43.06 -31.85 9.62
C ASN A 180 -42.74 -33.01 8.67
N ILE A 181 -41.79 -32.79 7.77
CA ILE A 181 -41.39 -33.75 6.74
C ILE A 181 -39.96 -34.20 7.00
N SER A 182 -39.79 -35.49 7.26
CA SER A 182 -38.47 -36.11 7.43
C SER A 182 -38.07 -37.05 6.29
N GLY A 183 -38.97 -37.34 5.35
CA GLY A 183 -38.73 -38.24 4.21
C GLY A 183 -39.93 -38.32 3.25
N GLY A 184 -39.74 -39.04 2.13
CA GLY A 184 -40.75 -39.26 1.08
C GLY A 184 -40.46 -38.54 -0.24
N ILE A 185 -41.27 -38.83 -1.27
CA ILE A 185 -41.25 -38.22 -2.61
C ILE A 185 -42.55 -37.44 -2.82
N PHE A 186 -42.44 -36.18 -3.22
CA PHE A 186 -43.57 -35.26 -3.38
C PHE A 186 -43.73 -34.83 -4.84
N ASP A 187 -44.69 -35.45 -5.53
CA ASP A 187 -45.18 -35.07 -6.85
C ASP A 187 -46.42 -34.19 -6.74
N CYS A 188 -46.32 -33.17 -5.89
CA CYS A 188 -47.38 -32.20 -5.66
C CYS A 188 -46.82 -30.91 -5.07
N THR A 189 -47.62 -29.84 -5.10
CA THR A 189 -47.27 -28.57 -4.46
C THR A 189 -47.59 -28.61 -2.96
N ILE A 190 -46.73 -28.01 -2.15
CA ILE A 190 -47.01 -27.74 -0.72
C ILE A 190 -47.27 -26.25 -0.60
N ASN A 191 -48.45 -25.86 -0.10
CA ASN A 191 -48.81 -24.47 0.10
C ASN A 191 -49.38 -24.21 1.51
N GLY A 192 -48.70 -23.32 2.24
CA GLY A 192 -49.18 -22.74 3.49
C GLY A 192 -49.66 -21.30 3.33
N GLN A 193 -50.92 -21.01 3.65
CA GLN A 193 -51.43 -19.65 3.69
C GLN A 193 -51.57 -19.10 5.12
N GLY A 194 -51.26 -17.82 5.32
CA GLY A 194 -51.29 -17.17 6.64
C GLY A 194 -50.22 -17.73 7.62
N LYS A 195 -50.54 -17.76 8.91
CA LYS A 195 -49.59 -18.15 9.98
C LYS A 195 -49.38 -19.66 10.06
N SER A 196 -48.63 -20.26 9.14
CA SER A 196 -48.31 -21.70 9.14
C SER A 196 -46.84 -21.98 9.46
N LYS A 197 -46.53 -23.16 10.05
CA LYS A 197 -45.15 -23.63 10.31
C LYS A 197 -44.83 -24.82 9.41
N LEU A 198 -43.74 -24.70 8.63
CA LEU A 198 -43.23 -25.78 7.80
C LEU A 198 -41.82 -26.15 8.27
N ILE A 199 -41.61 -27.43 8.58
CA ILE A 199 -40.33 -28.00 8.99
C ILE A 199 -40.00 -29.12 8.00
N ILE A 200 -38.87 -28.99 7.30
CA ILE A 200 -38.39 -30.03 6.38
C ILE A 200 -36.98 -30.42 6.82
N SER A 201 -36.82 -31.68 7.18
CA SER A 201 -35.53 -32.30 7.53
C SER A 201 -35.09 -33.39 6.53
N GLY A 202 -35.96 -33.79 5.59
CA GLY A 202 -35.64 -34.76 4.53
C GLY A 202 -36.75 -34.86 3.46
N GLY A 203 -36.51 -35.64 2.40
CA GLY A 203 -37.45 -35.87 1.28
C GLY A 203 -36.99 -35.35 -0.08
N ILE A 204 -37.71 -35.74 -1.15
CA ILE A 204 -37.49 -35.32 -2.54
C ILE A 204 -38.74 -34.57 -3.03
N PHE A 205 -38.58 -33.33 -3.49
CA PHE A 205 -39.67 -32.46 -3.93
C PHE A 205 -39.54 -32.14 -5.42
N ASN A 206 -40.48 -32.63 -6.21
CA ASN A 206 -40.48 -32.44 -7.67
C ASN A 206 -41.22 -31.17 -8.12
N TYR A 207 -41.98 -30.54 -7.22
CA TYR A 207 -42.75 -29.33 -7.45
C TYR A 207 -42.55 -28.31 -6.32
N SER A 208 -43.10 -27.11 -6.50
CA SER A 208 -42.91 -25.96 -5.62
C SER A 208 -43.39 -26.18 -4.18
N VAL A 209 -42.63 -25.60 -3.24
CA VAL A 209 -43.03 -25.40 -1.85
C VAL A 209 -43.24 -23.90 -1.65
N GLY A 210 -44.50 -23.46 -1.64
CA GLY A 210 -44.89 -22.05 -1.60
C GLY A 210 -45.67 -21.68 -0.33
N SER A 211 -45.83 -20.38 -0.08
CA SER A 211 -46.69 -19.90 0.99
C SER A 211 -47.14 -18.47 0.70
N GLN A 212 -48.37 -18.10 1.06
CA GLN A 212 -48.99 -16.81 0.72
C GLN A 212 -49.73 -16.27 1.95
N GLY A 213 -49.28 -15.16 2.55
CA GLY A 213 -50.09 -14.48 3.55
C GLY A 213 -49.36 -13.59 4.56
N ASP A 214 -50.20 -12.78 5.19
CA ASP A 214 -49.94 -11.70 6.13
C ASP A 214 -49.18 -12.15 7.41
N SER A 215 -48.06 -11.48 7.65
CA SER A 215 -47.21 -11.38 8.84
C SER A 215 -47.15 -12.57 9.82
N THR A 216 -45.94 -13.18 9.94
CA THR A 216 -45.44 -14.12 11.00
C THR A 216 -45.31 -15.64 10.69
N ALA A 217 -45.12 -16.06 9.45
CA ALA A 217 -44.78 -17.47 9.16
C ALA A 217 -43.33 -17.81 9.59
N ASN A 218 -43.14 -18.78 10.49
CA ASN A 218 -41.82 -19.33 10.84
C ASN A 218 -41.52 -20.55 9.97
N ARG A 219 -40.43 -20.49 9.20
CA ARG A 219 -40.02 -21.54 8.27
C ARG A 219 -38.60 -21.99 8.55
N LEU A 220 -38.42 -23.30 8.68
CA LEU A 220 -37.16 -23.90 9.14
C LEU A 220 -36.85 -25.11 8.26
N ILE A 221 -35.93 -24.95 7.31
CA ILE A 221 -35.57 -25.98 6.33
C ILE A 221 -34.14 -26.42 6.64
N TYR A 222 -33.99 -27.66 7.10
CA TYR A 222 -32.72 -28.24 7.53
C TYR A 222 -32.21 -29.36 6.61
N GLY A 223 -33.03 -29.86 5.67
CA GLY A 223 -32.63 -30.89 4.71
C GLY A 223 -33.72 -31.22 3.68
N GLY A 224 -33.33 -31.76 2.52
CA GLY A 224 -34.23 -32.13 1.41
C GLY A 224 -33.59 -31.91 0.03
N ARG A 225 -34.09 -32.59 -1.01
CA ARG A 225 -33.70 -32.38 -2.42
C ARG A 225 -34.86 -31.73 -3.18
N PHE A 226 -34.62 -30.61 -3.84
CA PHE A 226 -35.66 -29.85 -4.55
C PHE A 226 -35.33 -29.75 -6.03
N LYS A 227 -36.28 -30.13 -6.90
CA LYS A 227 -36.17 -29.94 -8.36
C LYS A 227 -36.45 -28.50 -8.76
N THR A 228 -37.40 -27.86 -8.09
CA THR A 228 -37.73 -26.45 -8.31
C THR A 228 -38.04 -25.83 -6.95
N PHE A 229 -37.32 -24.78 -6.59
CA PHE A 229 -37.50 -24.10 -5.32
C PHE A 229 -37.81 -22.63 -5.56
N GLY A 230 -39.04 -22.23 -5.22
CA GLY A 230 -39.53 -20.87 -5.42
C GLY A 230 -40.20 -20.34 -4.17
N PHE A 231 -39.74 -19.18 -3.70
CA PHE A 231 -40.45 -18.41 -2.69
C PHE A 231 -41.25 -17.29 -3.35
N MET A 232 -42.50 -17.15 -2.94
CA MET A 232 -43.28 -15.94 -3.16
C MET A 232 -43.68 -15.46 -1.77
N THR A 233 -43.19 -14.32 -1.32
CA THR A 233 -43.83 -13.58 -0.21
C THR A 233 -44.83 -12.62 -0.82
N ALA A 234 -46.04 -12.61 -0.29
CA ALA A 234 -47.02 -11.59 -0.60
C ALA A 234 -47.33 -10.92 0.73
N ASP A 235 -46.81 -9.70 0.89
CA ASP A 235 -47.17 -8.70 1.88
C ASP A 235 -46.69 -8.98 3.32
N SER A 236 -45.78 -8.12 3.80
CA SER A 236 -45.50 -7.67 5.19
C SER A 236 -44.24 -8.16 5.96
N ASN A 237 -43.40 -7.17 6.31
CA ASN A 237 -42.70 -6.81 7.56
C ASN A 237 -42.13 -7.81 8.59
N ASN A 238 -42.24 -9.15 8.51
CA ASN A 238 -41.64 -10.00 9.57
C ASN A 238 -41.38 -11.48 9.25
N THR A 239 -41.06 -11.84 8.00
CA THR A 239 -40.75 -13.24 7.66
C THR A 239 -39.28 -13.54 7.94
N LYS A 240 -38.99 -14.34 8.98
CA LYS A 240 -37.63 -14.88 9.23
C LYS A 240 -37.47 -16.21 8.51
N PHE A 241 -36.51 -16.27 7.60
CA PHE A 241 -36.21 -17.47 6.81
C PHE A 241 -34.81 -18.00 7.17
N TRP A 242 -34.74 -19.26 7.59
CA TRP A 242 -33.50 -19.92 8.02
C TRP A 242 -33.26 -21.17 7.15
N ILE A 243 -32.15 -21.17 6.40
CA ILE A 243 -31.65 -22.33 5.65
C ILE A 243 -30.51 -22.98 6.45
N GLY A 244 -30.65 -24.27 6.75
CA GLY A 244 -29.60 -25.10 7.36
C GLY A 244 -28.63 -25.72 6.34
N THR A 245 -27.56 -26.29 6.87
CA THR A 245 -26.22 -26.51 6.26
C THR A 245 -26.08 -27.55 5.13
N LYS A 246 -27.15 -27.94 4.41
CA LYS A 246 -27.01 -28.79 3.20
C LYS A 246 -28.30 -28.79 2.35
N MET A 247 -28.32 -27.99 1.28
CA MET A 247 -29.38 -28.02 0.26
C MET A 247 -28.77 -28.28 -1.12
N ALA A 248 -29.33 -29.25 -1.85
CA ALA A 248 -29.03 -29.48 -3.26
C ALA A 248 -30.25 -29.07 -4.10
N VAL A 249 -30.07 -28.05 -4.94
CA VAL A 249 -31.14 -27.48 -5.77
C VAL A 249 -30.65 -27.34 -7.21
N SER A 250 -31.48 -27.72 -8.18
CA SER A 250 -31.18 -27.52 -9.61
C SER A 250 -31.49 -26.10 -10.09
N ASP A 251 -32.59 -25.51 -9.63
CA ASP A 251 -33.00 -24.13 -9.93
C ASP A 251 -33.47 -23.39 -8.67
N VAL A 252 -32.88 -22.22 -8.38
CA VAL A 252 -33.28 -21.34 -7.27
C VAL A 252 -33.84 -20.03 -7.82
N GLY A 253 -35.13 -19.78 -7.62
CA GLY A 253 -35.77 -18.50 -7.91
C GLY A 253 -36.15 -17.77 -6.63
N VAL A 254 -35.61 -16.57 -6.42
CA VAL A 254 -35.95 -15.71 -5.28
C VAL A 254 -36.66 -14.47 -5.80
N CYS A 255 -37.92 -14.28 -5.40
CA CYS A 255 -38.70 -13.08 -5.62
C CYS A 255 -38.91 -12.40 -4.26
N ILE A 256 -38.42 -11.17 -4.11
CA ILE A 256 -38.52 -10.37 -2.87
C ILE A 256 -39.32 -9.11 -3.20
N ASP A 257 -40.33 -8.82 -2.39
CA ASP A 257 -41.06 -7.56 -2.39
C ASP A 257 -40.36 -6.51 -1.50
N ASP A 258 -40.86 -5.27 -1.51
CA ASP A 258 -40.17 -4.01 -1.19
C ASP A 258 -39.56 -3.87 0.23
N GLU A 259 -39.68 -4.85 1.13
CA GLU A 259 -39.26 -4.75 2.54
C GLU A 259 -38.60 -6.03 3.12
N GLY A 260 -38.23 -7.02 2.28
CA GLY A 260 -37.70 -8.31 2.75
C GLY A 260 -36.19 -8.34 3.05
N TYR A 261 -35.78 -8.81 4.24
CA TYR A 261 -34.39 -9.17 4.54
C TYR A 261 -34.10 -10.64 4.19
N ILE A 262 -33.01 -10.89 3.47
CA ILE A 262 -32.42 -12.24 3.34
C ILE A 262 -31.19 -12.32 4.23
N VAL A 263 -31.20 -13.25 5.20
CA VAL A 263 -30.01 -13.62 5.98
C VAL A 263 -29.59 -15.01 5.52
N ILE A 264 -28.51 -15.11 4.74
CA ILE A 264 -27.88 -16.38 4.40
C ILE A 264 -26.78 -16.63 5.44
N GLY A 265 -27.12 -17.32 6.53
CA GLY A 265 -26.17 -17.71 7.57
C GLY A 265 -25.90 -19.21 7.56
N GLY A 266 -24.80 -19.65 6.94
CA GLY A 266 -24.33 -21.04 7.01
C GLY A 266 -23.61 -21.51 5.73
N PRO A 267 -22.72 -22.54 5.82
CA PRO A 267 -21.85 -22.92 4.71
C PRO A 267 -22.60 -23.74 3.64
N VAL A 268 -22.34 -23.37 2.38
CA VAL A 268 -22.59 -24.12 1.14
C VAL A 268 -24.04 -24.14 0.61
N ILE A 269 -24.29 -23.35 -0.45
CA ILE A 269 -25.31 -23.63 -1.46
C ILE A 269 -24.56 -24.21 -2.68
N GLU A 270 -24.74 -25.50 -2.96
CA GLU A 270 -24.23 -26.16 -4.17
C GLU A 270 -25.29 -26.08 -5.28
N ALA A 271 -25.15 -25.15 -6.21
CA ALA A 271 -25.95 -25.11 -7.44
C ALA A 271 -25.27 -26.00 -8.48
N ASN A 272 -25.88 -27.14 -8.82
CA ASN A 272 -25.26 -28.13 -9.71
C ASN A 272 -25.20 -27.69 -11.20
N ASP A 273 -26.02 -26.72 -11.64
CA ASP A 273 -26.11 -26.30 -13.05
C ASP A 273 -26.02 -24.76 -13.29
N GLY A 274 -25.47 -24.00 -12.33
CA GLY A 274 -24.85 -22.70 -12.61
C GLY A 274 -25.74 -21.52 -13.03
N ARG A 275 -27.03 -21.47 -12.65
CA ARG A 275 -27.86 -20.27 -12.85
C ARG A 275 -28.50 -19.76 -11.55
N PHE A 276 -28.19 -18.52 -11.19
CA PHE A 276 -28.84 -17.78 -10.11
C PHE A 276 -29.52 -16.56 -10.73
N GLU A 277 -30.86 -16.52 -10.72
CA GLU A 277 -31.64 -15.38 -11.25
C GLU A 277 -32.38 -14.69 -10.11
N ALA A 278 -32.06 -13.41 -9.86
CA ALA A 278 -32.79 -12.55 -8.92
C ALA A 278 -33.61 -11.52 -9.72
N TYR A 279 -34.93 -11.49 -9.50
CA TYR A 279 -35.83 -10.50 -10.09
C TYR A 279 -36.27 -9.53 -9.01
N THR A 280 -35.97 -8.24 -9.18
CA THR A 280 -36.59 -7.16 -8.41
C THR A 280 -37.56 -6.39 -9.32
N THR A 281 -38.80 -6.24 -8.90
CA THR A 281 -39.77 -5.34 -9.53
C THR A 281 -39.85 -4.08 -8.67
N SER A 282 -39.44 -2.93 -9.21
CA SER A 282 -39.31 -1.70 -8.44
C SER A 282 -40.62 -0.91 -8.32
N TYR A 283 -41.03 -0.61 -7.09
CA TYR A 283 -41.90 0.54 -6.77
C TYR A 283 -41.49 1.19 -5.43
N GLY A 284 -40.51 2.08 -5.46
CA GLY A 284 -40.30 3.06 -4.38
C GLY A 284 -38.90 3.15 -3.80
N LYS A 285 -38.58 4.34 -3.29
CA LYS A 285 -37.27 4.85 -2.87
C LYS A 285 -36.74 4.15 -1.59
N TRP A 286 -35.45 4.33 -1.33
CA TRP A 286 -34.67 4.11 -0.08
C TRP A 286 -33.57 3.02 -0.16
N SER A 287 -32.47 3.33 0.53
CA SER A 287 -31.09 2.82 0.45
C SER A 287 -30.90 1.41 1.03
N ASN A 288 -30.26 0.50 0.28
CA ASN A 288 -29.92 -0.85 0.72
C ASN A 288 -28.40 -1.07 0.77
N LEU A 289 -27.90 -1.57 1.91
CA LEU A 289 -26.53 -2.02 2.14
C LEU A 289 -26.38 -3.47 1.63
N LEU A 290 -25.58 -3.69 0.59
CA LEU A 290 -25.25 -5.02 0.07
C LEU A 290 -23.87 -5.43 0.61
N GLN A 291 -23.81 -6.38 1.55
CA GLN A 291 -22.54 -6.84 2.14
C GLN A 291 -22.23 -8.26 1.64
N TYR A 292 -21.21 -8.40 0.79
CA TYR A 292 -20.68 -9.69 0.36
C TYR A 292 -19.41 -10.02 1.16
N SER A 293 -19.38 -11.18 1.81
CA SER A 293 -18.14 -11.78 2.32
C SER A 293 -18.09 -13.23 1.87
N SER A 294 -17.23 -13.57 0.91
CA SER A 294 -16.99 -14.96 0.51
C SER A 294 -15.57 -15.39 0.90
N ALA A 295 -15.48 -16.49 1.64
CA ALA A 295 -14.21 -17.13 2.04
C ALA A 295 -13.97 -18.44 1.26
N ALA A 296 -14.38 -18.55 -0.02
CA ALA A 296 -14.24 -19.79 -0.79
C ALA A 296 -13.62 -19.59 -2.18
N GLU A 297 -12.76 -20.55 -2.55
CA GLU A 297 -11.77 -20.57 -3.64
C GLU A 297 -12.29 -20.64 -5.09
N LYS A 298 -13.52 -20.23 -5.41
CA LYS A 298 -13.98 -20.15 -6.81
C LYS A 298 -14.86 -18.93 -7.07
N GLY A 299 -14.40 -18.11 -8.02
CA GLY A 299 -14.74 -16.71 -8.23
C GLY A 299 -16.20 -16.32 -8.51
N VAL A 300 -16.44 -15.04 -8.31
CA VAL A 300 -17.68 -14.31 -8.57
C VAL A 300 -17.83 -14.05 -10.08
N TYR A 301 -19.00 -14.36 -10.68
CA TYR A 301 -19.27 -14.09 -12.10
C TYR A 301 -19.67 -12.62 -12.36
N ILE A 302 -18.93 -11.96 -13.26
CA ILE A 302 -18.85 -10.49 -13.45
C ILE A 302 -20.07 -9.87 -14.20
N GLU A 303 -20.82 -10.61 -15.02
CA GLU A 303 -22.02 -10.09 -15.72
C GLU A 303 -23.10 -9.54 -14.75
N THR A 304 -23.09 -10.05 -13.51
CA THR A 304 -24.00 -9.65 -12.44
C THR A 304 -23.71 -8.24 -11.91
N LEU A 305 -22.45 -7.79 -11.95
CA LEU A 305 -22.03 -6.49 -11.41
C LEU A 305 -22.37 -5.35 -12.37
N GLU A 306 -22.08 -5.51 -13.67
CA GLU A 306 -22.46 -4.56 -14.73
C GLU A 306 -23.96 -4.29 -14.75
N SER A 307 -24.77 -5.35 -14.58
CA SER A 307 -26.23 -5.25 -14.57
C SER A 307 -26.78 -4.57 -13.31
N ALA A 308 -26.06 -4.67 -12.19
CA ALA A 308 -26.38 -3.96 -10.95
C ALA A 308 -26.00 -2.48 -11.02
N MET A 309 -24.86 -2.16 -11.65
CA MET A 309 -24.37 -0.79 -11.83
C MET A 309 -25.25 0.02 -12.79
N LYS A 310 -25.68 -0.55 -13.93
CA LYS A 310 -26.57 0.10 -14.92
C LYS A 310 -27.97 0.49 -14.40
N LYS A 311 -28.33 0.14 -13.15
CA LYS A 311 -29.64 0.45 -12.55
C LYS A 311 -29.56 1.21 -11.22
N ALA A 312 -28.36 1.58 -10.77
CA ALA A 312 -28.18 2.36 -9.55
C ALA A 312 -28.48 3.85 -9.81
N SER A 313 -29.36 4.46 -9.01
CA SER A 313 -29.65 5.89 -9.09
C SER A 313 -28.53 6.75 -8.48
N SER A 314 -28.52 8.03 -8.87
CA SER A 314 -27.53 9.11 -8.67
C SER A 314 -27.01 9.43 -7.25
N SER A 315 -27.09 8.51 -6.29
CA SER A 315 -26.72 8.72 -4.88
C SER A 315 -26.25 7.44 -4.17
N THR A 316 -25.71 6.46 -4.91
CA THR A 316 -25.33 5.15 -4.37
C THR A 316 -23.81 5.08 -4.21
N ILE A 317 -23.28 4.99 -2.98
CA ILE A 317 -21.87 4.68 -2.73
C ILE A 317 -21.70 3.16 -2.73
N ILE A 318 -20.92 2.62 -3.66
CA ILE A 318 -20.63 1.19 -3.75
C ILE A 318 -19.24 0.95 -3.13
N LYS A 319 -19.18 0.25 -1.98
CA LYS A 319 -17.91 -0.18 -1.38
C LYS A 319 -17.58 -1.60 -1.80
N VAL A 320 -16.50 -1.76 -2.58
CA VAL A 320 -15.99 -3.06 -3.01
C VAL A 320 -14.66 -3.33 -2.32
N VAL A 321 -14.53 -4.49 -1.68
CA VAL A 321 -13.25 -5.07 -1.27
C VAL A 321 -13.13 -6.40 -2.01
N ALA A 322 -12.31 -6.44 -3.05
CA ALA A 322 -12.11 -7.63 -3.88
C ALA A 322 -10.63 -8.02 -3.89
N ASP A 323 -10.35 -9.28 -3.57
CA ASP A 323 -9.07 -9.95 -3.75
C ASP A 323 -9.25 -10.98 -4.88
N ILE A 324 -8.79 -10.64 -6.08
CA ILE A 324 -9.03 -11.44 -7.30
C ILE A 324 -7.82 -12.35 -7.54
N LYS A 325 -7.98 -13.66 -7.44
CA LYS A 325 -6.91 -14.65 -7.67
C LYS A 325 -6.87 -15.12 -9.13
N ASP A 326 -5.67 -15.48 -9.61
CA ASP A 326 -5.41 -15.91 -11.00
C ASP A 326 -6.31 -17.04 -11.53
N ALA A 327 -6.72 -17.96 -10.65
CA ALA A 327 -7.53 -19.12 -11.03
C ALA A 327 -8.97 -18.75 -11.45
N ASP A 328 -9.40 -17.52 -11.19
CA ASP A 328 -10.78 -17.06 -11.38
C ASP A 328 -11.02 -16.29 -12.70
N LEU A 329 -9.96 -15.98 -13.47
CA LEU A 329 -10.04 -15.21 -14.71
C LEU A 329 -9.91 -16.11 -15.95
N LYS A 330 -10.93 -16.13 -16.82
CA LYS A 330 -10.99 -16.98 -18.02
C LYS A 330 -10.34 -16.38 -19.27
N THR A 331 -9.98 -15.09 -19.28
CA THR A 331 -9.50 -14.37 -20.47
C THR A 331 -8.40 -13.36 -20.14
N THR A 332 -7.46 -13.18 -21.08
CA THR A 332 -6.26 -12.31 -20.97
C THR A 332 -6.56 -10.81 -21.00
N SER A 333 -7.81 -10.39 -21.18
CA SER A 333 -8.24 -9.00 -21.11
C SER A 333 -9.66 -8.99 -20.55
N THR A 334 -9.86 -8.34 -19.41
CA THR A 334 -11.18 -8.24 -18.79
C THR A 334 -11.39 -6.80 -18.35
N THR A 335 -12.36 -6.10 -18.95
CA THR A 335 -12.88 -4.85 -18.40
C THR A 335 -13.64 -5.21 -17.12
N ILE A 336 -13.16 -4.78 -15.97
CA ILE A 336 -13.76 -5.17 -14.67
C ILE A 336 -14.67 -4.05 -14.14
N LEU A 337 -14.49 -2.80 -14.60
CA LEU A 337 -15.33 -1.67 -14.19
C LEU A 337 -15.65 -0.77 -15.39
N ASP A 338 -16.95 -0.62 -15.72
CA ASP A 338 -17.44 0.35 -16.72
C ASP A 338 -18.34 1.40 -16.03
N MET A 339 -17.85 2.63 -15.82
CA MET A 339 -18.58 3.76 -15.22
C MET A 339 -19.00 4.81 -16.26
N THR A 340 -19.46 4.36 -17.43
CA THR A 340 -19.92 5.25 -18.53
C THR A 340 -21.25 5.96 -18.27
N ASP A 341 -21.91 5.75 -17.13
CA ASP A 341 -23.20 6.36 -16.78
C ASP A 341 -23.06 7.27 -15.55
N ASP A 342 -23.61 8.49 -15.63
CA ASP A 342 -23.37 9.69 -14.79
C ASP A 342 -23.72 9.57 -13.27
N SER A 343 -23.86 8.37 -12.69
CA SER A 343 -24.69 8.19 -11.49
C SER A 343 -24.03 7.72 -10.17
N ALA A 344 -22.72 7.54 -10.05
CA ALA A 344 -22.12 7.14 -8.75
C ALA A 344 -20.68 7.59 -8.50
N ASP A 345 -20.37 7.93 -7.24
CA ASP A 345 -19.00 8.10 -6.71
C ASP A 345 -18.55 6.77 -6.06
N PHE A 346 -17.29 6.38 -6.25
CA PHE A 346 -16.75 5.08 -5.82
C PHE A 346 -15.68 5.24 -4.72
N GLU A 347 -15.82 4.49 -3.62
CA GLU A 347 -14.81 4.36 -2.56
C GLU A 347 -14.48 2.87 -2.31
N GLY A 348 -13.23 2.44 -2.48
CA GLY A 348 -12.83 1.06 -2.18
C GLY A 348 -11.39 0.71 -2.55
N THR A 349 -10.93 -0.46 -2.11
CA THR A 349 -9.61 -1.01 -2.42
C THR A 349 -9.75 -2.23 -3.32
N ILE A 350 -9.07 -2.23 -4.47
CA ILE A 350 -9.03 -3.37 -5.40
C ILE A 350 -7.61 -3.94 -5.40
N LYS A 351 -7.45 -5.23 -5.06
CA LYS A 351 -6.17 -5.95 -5.16
C LYS A 351 -6.19 -6.89 -6.36
N LEU A 352 -5.25 -6.72 -7.28
CA LEU A 352 -5.09 -7.58 -8.45
C LEU A 352 -4.16 -8.75 -8.15
N GLY A 353 -4.56 -9.97 -8.51
CA GLY A 353 -3.75 -11.18 -8.38
C GLY A 353 -2.50 -11.17 -9.25
N GLY A 354 -1.48 -11.94 -8.85
CA GLY A 354 -0.12 -11.92 -9.38
C GLY A 354 0.08 -12.52 -10.77
N SER A 355 -0.68 -12.09 -11.77
CA SER A 355 -0.40 -12.37 -13.19
C SER A 355 -0.67 -11.15 -14.08
N SER A 356 -0.16 -11.19 -15.32
CA SER A 356 -0.12 -10.09 -16.30
C SER A 356 -1.48 -9.78 -16.95
N HIS A 357 -2.50 -9.52 -16.14
CA HIS A 357 -3.84 -9.19 -16.61
C HIS A 357 -4.07 -7.67 -16.64
N LYS A 358 -4.73 -7.19 -17.70
CA LYS A 358 -5.14 -5.78 -17.85
C LYS A 358 -6.45 -5.52 -17.09
N LEU A 359 -6.47 -4.52 -16.21
CA LEU A 359 -7.67 -3.99 -15.56
C LEU A 359 -8.08 -2.66 -16.22
N THR A 360 -9.10 -2.68 -17.08
CA THR A 360 -9.67 -1.42 -17.59
C THR A 360 -10.71 -0.89 -16.60
N VAL A 361 -10.49 0.30 -16.03
CA VAL A 361 -11.42 1.02 -15.16
C VAL A 361 -11.95 2.23 -15.91
N ILE A 362 -13.11 2.09 -16.56
CA ILE A 362 -13.65 3.17 -17.38
C ILE A 362 -14.26 4.22 -16.44
N THR A 363 -13.67 5.41 -16.37
CA THR A 363 -14.24 6.58 -15.71
C THR A 363 -14.46 7.69 -16.74
N THR A 364 -15.45 8.56 -16.54
CA THR A 364 -15.60 9.80 -17.33
C THR A 364 -14.61 10.86 -16.85
N ALA A 365 -14.10 11.68 -17.77
CA ALA A 365 -12.99 12.63 -17.55
C ALA A 365 -13.18 13.67 -16.42
N ASP A 366 -14.41 13.87 -15.92
CA ASP A 366 -14.75 14.95 -14.99
C ASP A 366 -14.95 14.51 -13.52
N LYS A 367 -14.66 13.26 -13.15
CA LYS A 367 -14.74 12.79 -11.74
C LYS A 367 -13.53 11.96 -11.30
N ALA A 368 -12.95 12.36 -10.18
CA ALA A 368 -11.83 11.66 -9.55
C ALA A 368 -12.29 10.31 -8.96
N PHE A 369 -11.62 9.23 -9.34
CA PHE A 369 -11.70 7.98 -8.59
C PHE A 369 -10.96 8.17 -7.25
N GLU A 370 -11.69 8.16 -6.13
CA GLU A 370 -11.11 8.30 -4.78
C GLU A 370 -10.74 6.94 -4.13
N GLY A 371 -10.76 5.84 -4.90
CA GLY A 371 -10.36 4.51 -4.44
C GLY A 371 -8.86 4.23 -4.56
N ARG A 372 -8.39 3.15 -3.90
CA ARG A 372 -6.98 2.71 -3.93
C ARG A 372 -6.85 1.38 -4.70
N VAL A 373 -6.17 1.36 -5.84
CA VAL A 373 -5.81 0.10 -6.53
C VAL A 373 -4.43 -0.33 -6.05
N ILE A 374 -4.27 -1.59 -5.64
CA ILE A 374 -3.00 -2.11 -5.10
C ILE A 374 -2.59 -3.35 -5.89
N ALA A 375 -1.34 -3.39 -6.34
CA ALA A 375 -0.76 -4.55 -7.00
C ALA A 375 -0.53 -5.70 -6.01
N ALA A 376 -0.46 -6.94 -6.48
CA ALA A 376 0.13 -8.03 -5.70
C ALA A 376 1.65 -7.82 -5.53
N ASP A 377 2.21 -8.36 -4.46
CA ASP A 377 3.64 -8.27 -4.18
C ASP A 377 4.45 -8.81 -5.37
N GLY A 378 5.42 -8.02 -5.87
CA GLY A 378 6.24 -8.35 -7.04
C GLY A 378 5.65 -7.96 -8.41
N TYR A 379 4.58 -7.15 -8.43
CA TYR A 379 3.99 -6.59 -9.66
C TYR A 379 3.81 -5.07 -9.56
N ALA A 380 3.82 -4.38 -10.70
CA ALA A 380 3.63 -2.93 -10.80
C ALA A 380 2.30 -2.58 -11.47
N LEU A 381 1.68 -1.47 -11.04
CA LEU A 381 0.48 -0.91 -11.64
C LEU A 381 0.84 0.18 -12.65
N THR A 382 0.66 -0.09 -13.93
CA THR A 382 0.79 0.91 -15.00
C THR A 382 -0.54 1.63 -15.18
N LYS A 383 -0.59 2.95 -14.97
CA LYS A 383 -1.78 3.78 -15.26
C LYS A 383 -1.62 4.42 -16.64
N SER A 384 -2.52 4.14 -17.58
CA SER A 384 -2.55 4.78 -18.90
C SER A 384 -3.91 5.38 -19.22
N ILE A 385 -3.96 6.29 -20.20
CA ILE A 385 -5.20 6.82 -20.77
C ILE A 385 -5.28 6.32 -22.20
N ASP A 386 -6.37 5.62 -22.56
CA ASP A 386 -6.53 5.12 -23.93
C ASP A 386 -6.92 6.24 -24.92
N GLU A 387 -6.92 5.90 -26.22
CA GLU A 387 -7.30 6.80 -27.33
C GLU A 387 -8.72 7.40 -27.21
N THR A 388 -9.53 6.91 -26.27
CA THR A 388 -10.89 7.40 -25.99
C THR A 388 -10.99 8.23 -24.70
N GLY A 389 -9.87 8.49 -24.01
CA GLY A 389 -9.82 9.28 -22.77
C GLY A 389 -10.12 8.48 -21.50
N LYS A 390 -10.05 7.15 -21.54
CA LYS A 390 -10.38 6.27 -20.40
C LYS A 390 -9.14 5.87 -19.62
N ILE A 391 -9.24 5.83 -18.29
CA ILE A 391 -8.14 5.39 -17.42
C ILE A 391 -8.03 3.85 -17.44
N VAL A 392 -6.84 3.32 -17.61
CA VAL A 392 -6.55 1.87 -17.62
C VAL A 392 -5.46 1.59 -16.60
N TYR A 393 -5.68 0.58 -15.75
CA TYR A 393 -4.69 0.09 -14.80
C TYR A 393 -4.20 -1.29 -15.25
N GLN A 394 -2.91 -1.46 -15.49
CA GLN A 394 -2.36 -2.73 -15.97
C GLN A 394 -1.39 -3.31 -14.94
N ASN A 395 -1.57 -4.59 -14.60
CA ASN A 395 -0.67 -5.29 -13.69
C ASN A 395 0.47 -5.88 -14.53
N ASP A 396 1.59 -5.16 -14.64
CA ASP A 396 2.75 -5.61 -15.39
C ASP A 396 3.76 -6.24 -14.43
N LYS A 397 4.30 -7.40 -14.83
CA LYS A 397 5.40 -8.03 -14.09
C LYS A 397 6.58 -7.08 -14.12
N ASP A 398 7.22 -6.89 -12.96
CA ASP A 398 8.22 -5.88 -12.57
C ASP A 398 9.46 -5.70 -13.49
N GLU A 399 9.49 -6.30 -14.68
CA GLU A 399 10.65 -6.36 -15.58
C GLU A 399 10.74 -5.16 -16.55
N ASN A 400 9.73 -4.28 -16.65
CA ASN A 400 9.68 -3.17 -17.61
C ASN A 400 9.48 -1.76 -17.01
N ALA A 401 9.46 -1.61 -15.67
CA ALA A 401 9.29 -0.30 -15.06
C ALA A 401 10.58 0.53 -15.20
N VAL A 402 10.48 1.67 -15.86
CA VAL A 402 11.62 2.55 -16.19
C VAL A 402 11.84 3.63 -15.14
N ALA A 403 10.77 4.15 -14.53
CA ALA A 403 10.86 5.23 -13.55
C ALA A 403 9.84 5.02 -12.41
N VAL A 404 10.04 5.69 -11.27
CA VAL A 404 9.09 5.75 -10.16
C VAL A 404 9.01 7.17 -9.60
N ILE A 405 7.81 7.66 -9.32
CA ILE A 405 7.61 8.96 -8.65
C ILE A 405 7.50 8.74 -7.15
N ASN A 406 8.32 9.45 -6.38
CA ASN A 406 8.35 9.45 -4.90
C ASN A 406 8.34 8.04 -4.26
N ASP A 407 8.93 7.06 -4.94
CA ASP A 407 8.91 5.63 -4.56
C ASP A 407 7.51 4.97 -4.46
N GLU A 408 6.46 5.62 -4.95
CA GLU A 408 5.08 5.14 -4.86
C GLU A 408 4.52 4.59 -6.18
N PHE A 409 4.71 5.32 -7.29
CA PHE A 409 4.08 4.99 -8.58
C PHE A 409 5.14 4.70 -9.65
N LYS A 410 5.17 3.48 -10.19
CA LYS A 410 6.10 3.06 -11.25
C LYS A 410 5.52 3.35 -12.64
N TYR A 411 6.37 3.76 -13.58
CA TYR A 411 6.03 4.14 -14.94
C TYR A 411 6.86 3.34 -15.95
N THR A 412 6.27 3.01 -17.09
CA THR A 412 6.91 2.24 -18.17
C THR A 412 7.79 3.09 -19.08
N SER A 413 7.68 4.41 -19.00
CA SER A 413 8.57 5.36 -19.68
C SER A 413 8.79 6.60 -18.82
N ILE A 414 9.87 7.34 -19.09
CA ILE A 414 10.15 8.60 -18.41
C ILE A 414 9.10 9.66 -18.79
N ASN A 415 8.65 9.69 -20.05
CA ASN A 415 7.63 10.65 -20.52
C ASN A 415 6.29 10.50 -19.77
N GLU A 416 5.86 9.28 -19.49
CA GLU A 416 4.65 9.04 -18.67
C GLU A 416 4.83 9.54 -17.23
N ALA A 417 6.02 9.34 -16.65
CA ALA A 417 6.33 9.85 -15.32
C ALA A 417 6.30 11.38 -15.29
N ILE A 418 6.95 12.06 -16.24
CA ILE A 418 6.95 13.53 -16.35
C ILE A 418 5.52 14.08 -16.47
N ASN A 419 4.68 13.47 -17.31
CA ASN A 419 3.29 13.91 -17.49
C ASN A 419 2.43 13.72 -16.23
N ALA A 420 2.76 12.74 -15.39
CA ALA A 420 2.00 12.45 -14.17
C ALA A 420 2.50 13.23 -12.94
N ALA A 421 3.77 13.62 -12.94
CA ALA A 421 4.43 14.31 -11.83
C ALA A 421 3.79 15.68 -11.52
N GLN A 422 3.70 16.00 -10.24
CA GLN A 422 3.30 17.29 -9.69
C GLN A 422 4.54 18.09 -9.27
N ASP A 423 4.35 19.37 -8.95
CA ASP A 423 5.47 20.24 -8.55
C ASP A 423 6.11 19.74 -7.25
N GLY A 424 7.45 19.66 -7.25
CA GLY A 424 8.26 19.12 -6.17
C GLY A 424 8.48 17.59 -6.23
N ASP A 425 7.86 16.88 -7.17
CA ASP A 425 8.02 15.42 -7.27
C ASP A 425 9.43 14.99 -7.70
N THR A 426 9.87 13.85 -7.17
CA THR A 426 11.11 13.18 -7.59
C THR A 426 10.81 11.95 -8.44
N ILE A 427 11.29 11.96 -9.69
CA ILE A 427 11.27 10.86 -10.64
C ILE A 427 12.59 10.09 -10.52
N LYS A 428 12.56 8.91 -9.88
CA LYS A 428 13.71 8.02 -9.73
C LYS A 428 13.77 7.01 -10.88
N ILE A 429 14.91 6.89 -11.55
CA ILE A 429 15.12 5.98 -12.67
C ILE A 429 15.44 4.56 -12.15
N LEU A 430 14.76 3.56 -12.71
CA LEU A 430 14.85 2.16 -12.28
C LEU A 430 15.67 1.30 -13.25
N LEU A 431 15.67 1.62 -14.54
CA LEU A 431 16.37 0.89 -15.60
C LEU A 431 17.13 1.85 -16.52
N ASP A 432 18.16 1.35 -17.20
CA ASP A 432 18.80 2.11 -18.28
C ASP A 432 17.79 2.33 -19.43
N VAL A 433 17.74 3.54 -19.95
CA VAL A 433 16.76 3.99 -20.95
C VAL A 433 17.47 4.41 -22.22
N GLU A 434 16.93 4.01 -23.36
CA GLU A 434 17.34 4.51 -24.67
C GLU A 434 16.14 5.22 -25.32
N LEU A 435 16.27 6.53 -25.51
CA LEU A 435 15.29 7.42 -26.12
C LEU A 435 15.56 7.52 -27.63
N SER A 436 14.50 7.60 -28.43
CA SER A 436 14.56 7.80 -29.87
C SER A 436 13.67 8.97 -30.32
N ALA A 437 13.84 9.42 -31.57
CA ALA A 437 12.99 10.46 -32.16
C ALA A 437 11.49 10.08 -32.22
N GLN A 438 11.14 8.78 -32.13
CA GLN A 438 9.75 8.31 -32.07
C GLN A 438 9.12 8.46 -30.67
N ASP A 439 9.94 8.55 -29.62
CA ASP A 439 9.49 8.75 -28.23
C ASP A 439 9.17 10.22 -27.92
N ALA A 440 9.46 11.13 -28.86
CA ALA A 440 9.19 12.55 -28.73
C ALA A 440 7.68 12.81 -28.58
N ASN A 441 7.34 13.55 -27.53
CA ASN A 441 5.96 13.87 -27.17
C ASN A 441 5.22 14.56 -28.34
N ALA A 442 4.26 13.85 -28.96
CA ALA A 442 3.49 14.35 -30.11
C ALA A 442 2.60 15.57 -29.79
N ALA A 443 2.44 15.92 -28.51
CA ALA A 443 1.55 16.98 -28.05
C ALA A 443 2.09 18.41 -28.27
N LEU A 444 3.39 18.60 -28.48
CA LEU A 444 3.98 19.93 -28.72
C LEU A 444 4.62 19.97 -30.11
N LYS A 445 3.87 20.58 -31.06
CA LYS A 445 4.37 20.94 -32.40
C LYS A 445 5.56 21.93 -32.29
N PRO A 446 6.46 21.96 -33.28
CA PRO A 446 7.85 22.38 -33.07
C PRO A 446 7.95 23.86 -32.68
N VAL A 447 8.59 24.11 -31.53
CA VAL A 447 8.89 25.45 -31.01
C VAL A 447 10.01 26.13 -31.84
N TYR A 448 10.70 25.35 -32.68
CA TYR A 448 11.66 25.84 -33.67
C TYR A 448 11.03 25.77 -35.06
N ASN A 449 11.27 26.71 -35.99
CA ASN A 449 10.67 26.66 -37.33
C ASN A 449 11.20 25.52 -38.25
N ARG A 450 11.91 24.55 -37.66
CA ARG A 450 12.34 23.29 -38.26
C ARG A 450 11.90 22.16 -37.34
N GLU A 451 11.66 21.00 -37.93
CA GLU A 451 11.15 19.77 -37.30
C GLU A 451 12.12 19.21 -36.24
N SER A 452 12.36 19.91 -35.13
CA SER A 452 13.24 19.49 -34.03
C SER A 452 12.45 18.58 -33.08
N TYR A 453 12.97 17.37 -32.82
CA TYR A 453 12.38 16.40 -31.91
C TYR A 453 13.24 16.29 -30.64
N ALA A 454 12.61 16.30 -29.47
CA ALA A 454 13.29 16.08 -28.19
C ALA A 454 12.87 14.74 -27.59
N GLY A 455 13.83 14.00 -27.03
CA GLY A 455 13.54 12.73 -26.34
C GLY A 455 12.65 12.93 -25.12
N LEU A 456 12.93 13.97 -24.32
CA LEU A 456 12.15 14.39 -23.15
C LEU A 456 11.95 15.91 -23.17
N ILE A 457 10.77 16.38 -22.74
CA ILE A 457 10.46 17.80 -22.57
C ILE A 457 9.95 18.01 -21.15
N ILE A 458 10.58 18.91 -20.40
CA ILE A 458 10.08 19.40 -19.12
C ILE A 458 9.24 20.65 -19.39
N PRO A 459 7.93 20.66 -19.06
CA PRO A 459 7.05 21.81 -19.24
C PRO A 459 7.48 23.04 -18.45
N ASP A 460 7.06 24.23 -18.89
CA ASP A 460 7.37 25.53 -18.25
C ASP A 460 6.67 25.74 -16.90
N ASP A 461 5.58 25.01 -16.64
CA ASP A 461 4.78 25.06 -15.42
C ASP A 461 5.16 24.00 -14.39
N LYS A 462 6.28 23.28 -14.56
CA LYS A 462 6.67 22.15 -13.72
C LYS A 462 7.95 22.40 -12.93
N GLU A 463 7.94 21.99 -11.67
CA GLU A 463 9.12 21.85 -10.81
C GLU A 463 9.39 20.39 -10.49
N LEU A 464 10.45 19.79 -11.03
CA LEU A 464 10.69 18.35 -10.96
C LEU A 464 12.15 18.03 -10.61
N THR A 465 12.34 16.92 -9.89
CA THR A 465 13.66 16.30 -9.69
C THR A 465 13.73 14.98 -10.45
N ILE A 466 14.78 14.75 -11.25
CA ILE A 466 15.10 13.44 -11.82
C ILE A 466 16.29 12.87 -11.04
N ASP A 467 16.08 11.77 -10.32
CA ASP A 467 17.15 11.00 -9.68
C ASP A 467 17.58 9.85 -10.59
N LEU A 468 18.80 9.92 -11.11
CA LEU A 468 19.38 8.91 -11.99
C LEU A 468 19.59 7.57 -11.30
N ASN A 469 19.76 7.54 -9.97
CA ASN A 469 19.86 6.30 -9.18
C ASN A 469 20.85 5.28 -9.79
N GLY A 470 22.00 5.76 -10.26
CA GLY A 470 23.03 4.94 -10.88
C GLY A 470 22.70 4.40 -12.29
N LYS A 471 21.61 4.84 -12.93
CA LYS A 471 21.15 4.39 -14.26
C LYS A 471 21.51 5.36 -15.37
N THR A 472 21.48 4.86 -16.61
CA THR A 472 21.83 5.63 -17.82
C THR A 472 20.59 6.00 -18.64
N ILE A 473 20.41 7.27 -18.97
CA ILE A 473 19.49 7.76 -20.01
C ILE A 473 20.33 8.05 -21.27
N SER A 474 20.15 7.27 -22.32
CA SER A 474 20.77 7.48 -23.64
C SER A 474 19.75 8.07 -24.61
N TYR A 475 20.15 8.97 -25.49
CA TYR A 475 19.37 9.33 -26.68
C TYR A 475 20.10 8.86 -27.94
N VAL A 476 19.39 8.15 -28.82
CA VAL A 476 19.92 7.66 -30.10
C VAL A 476 19.22 8.38 -31.25
N ASP A 477 20.00 9.10 -32.05
CA ASP A 477 19.50 9.78 -33.23
C ASP A 477 19.47 8.86 -34.46
N GLU A 478 18.28 8.37 -34.81
CA GLU A 478 18.08 7.52 -36.00
C GLU A 478 17.91 8.33 -37.31
N TYR A 479 17.60 9.63 -37.23
CA TYR A 479 17.23 10.48 -38.37
C TYR A 479 18.08 11.74 -38.45
N PHE A 480 19.10 11.71 -39.33
CA PHE A 480 20.06 12.79 -39.60
C PHE A 480 19.48 14.14 -40.07
N GLU A 481 18.15 14.29 -40.17
CA GLU A 481 17.49 15.45 -40.78
C GLU A 481 17.01 16.54 -39.79
N CYS A 482 16.96 16.28 -38.48
CA CYS A 482 16.41 17.21 -37.47
C CYS A 482 17.43 17.69 -36.41
N ASP A 483 17.11 18.78 -35.68
CA ASP A 483 17.92 19.28 -34.54
C ASP A 483 17.48 18.53 -33.28
N ASN A 484 17.98 17.31 -33.09
CA ASN A 484 17.54 16.41 -32.02
C ASN A 484 18.27 16.65 -30.69
N LEU A 485 17.53 16.61 -29.59
CA LEU A 485 18.01 16.88 -28.22
C LEU A 485 17.54 15.79 -27.27
N ALA A 486 18.38 15.35 -26.32
CA ALA A 486 17.94 14.30 -25.38
C ALA A 486 16.89 14.84 -24.40
N ILE A 487 17.12 16.03 -23.84
CA ILE A 487 16.20 16.72 -22.93
C ILE A 487 16.08 18.19 -23.34
N ILE A 488 14.85 18.71 -23.44
CA ILE A 488 14.54 20.14 -23.43
C ILE A 488 13.94 20.49 -22.07
N ASN A 489 14.55 21.42 -21.35
CA ASN A 489 13.97 21.95 -20.12
C ASN A 489 13.35 23.33 -20.36
N LEU A 490 12.04 23.47 -20.15
CA LEU A 490 11.34 24.77 -20.18
C LEU A 490 10.96 25.28 -18.78
N GLY A 491 10.94 24.40 -17.77
CA GLY A 491 10.55 24.69 -16.37
C GLY A 491 11.72 24.60 -15.39
N ASN A 492 11.46 24.12 -14.17
CA ASN A 492 12.45 23.95 -13.12
C ASN A 492 12.84 22.47 -12.97
N LEU A 493 14.02 22.10 -13.44
CA LEU A 493 14.53 20.73 -13.43
C LEU A 493 15.75 20.61 -12.52
N THR A 494 15.69 19.69 -11.56
CA THR A 494 16.86 19.26 -10.77
C THR A 494 17.31 17.87 -11.21
N ILE A 495 18.60 17.68 -11.49
CA ILE A 495 19.22 16.39 -11.76
C ILE A 495 20.03 15.94 -10.55
N ASN A 496 19.63 14.80 -9.98
CA ASN A 496 20.31 14.12 -8.88
C ASN A 496 20.83 12.76 -9.35
N ASP A 497 21.80 12.23 -8.61
CA ASP A 497 22.21 10.84 -8.74
C ASP A 497 22.59 10.29 -7.37
N SER A 498 21.62 9.68 -6.70
CA SER A 498 21.76 9.18 -5.34
C SER A 498 22.80 8.06 -5.18
N VAL A 499 23.24 7.43 -6.28
CA VAL A 499 24.19 6.30 -6.28
C VAL A 499 25.57 6.71 -6.82
N GLY A 500 25.68 7.84 -7.53
CA GLY A 500 26.93 8.41 -8.03
C GLY A 500 27.48 7.82 -9.34
N SER A 501 26.78 6.85 -9.96
CA SER A 501 27.17 6.24 -11.25
C SER A 501 26.19 6.50 -12.40
N GLY A 502 25.16 7.30 -12.15
CA GLY A 502 24.09 7.66 -13.07
C GLY A 502 24.58 8.55 -14.19
N LYS A 503 23.94 8.43 -15.37
CA LYS A 503 24.46 9.02 -16.60
C LYS A 503 23.37 9.48 -17.55
N ILE A 504 23.56 10.62 -18.22
CA ILE A 504 22.74 11.08 -19.35
C ILE A 504 23.69 11.27 -20.55
N THR A 505 23.40 10.61 -21.67
CA THR A 505 24.30 10.58 -22.84
C THR A 505 23.56 10.74 -24.16
N TYR A 506 24.16 11.48 -25.09
CA TYR A 506 23.71 11.59 -26.48
C TYR A 506 24.62 10.76 -27.39
N LYS A 507 24.05 9.77 -28.10
CA LYS A 507 24.77 8.85 -29.00
C LYS A 507 24.32 9.07 -30.46
N PRO A 508 25.12 9.73 -31.31
CA PRO A 508 24.80 9.79 -32.74
C PRO A 508 25.09 8.45 -33.42
N VAL A 509 24.27 8.09 -34.42
CA VAL A 509 24.58 6.95 -35.31
C VAL A 509 25.72 7.34 -36.25
N ALA A 510 26.77 6.52 -36.33
CA ALA A 510 27.93 6.78 -37.19
C ALA A 510 27.55 6.81 -38.68
N GLY A 511 27.72 7.94 -39.38
CA GLY A 511 27.62 7.95 -40.85
C GLY A 511 27.28 9.22 -41.64
N SER A 512 27.08 10.41 -41.06
CA SER A 512 26.75 11.62 -41.84
C SER A 512 27.86 12.67 -41.80
N SER A 513 28.29 13.14 -42.97
CA SER A 513 29.38 14.12 -43.16
C SER A 513 28.91 15.45 -43.74
N THR A 514 27.62 15.77 -43.62
CA THR A 514 27.06 16.97 -44.25
C THR A 514 26.11 17.73 -43.33
N TYR A 515 26.55 18.93 -42.94
CA TYR A 515 25.89 20.04 -42.23
C TYR A 515 26.10 20.15 -40.71
N SER A 516 26.65 21.30 -40.32
CA SER A 516 26.79 21.82 -38.96
C SER A 516 25.42 21.91 -38.27
N LYS A 517 25.16 21.00 -37.34
CA LYS A 517 23.98 21.06 -36.48
C LYS A 517 24.43 21.04 -35.01
N PHE A 518 23.74 21.81 -34.18
CA PHE A 518 24.07 21.95 -32.76
C PHE A 518 23.45 20.78 -32.00
N TYR A 519 24.24 19.78 -31.64
CA TYR A 519 23.76 18.69 -30.79
C TYR A 519 24.01 19.05 -29.32
N SER A 520 23.01 18.86 -28.46
CA SER A 520 23.18 19.04 -27.01
C SER A 520 22.45 17.94 -26.27
N THR A 521 23.07 17.42 -25.22
CA THR A 521 22.42 16.39 -24.39
C THR A 521 21.25 17.02 -23.64
N ILE A 522 21.47 18.19 -23.03
CA ILE A 522 20.40 18.98 -22.42
C ILE A 522 20.36 20.37 -23.07
N PHE A 523 19.18 20.79 -23.48
CA PHE A 523 18.90 22.15 -23.94
C PHE A 523 18.03 22.85 -22.91
N ASN A 524 18.63 23.77 -22.17
CA ASN A 524 17.98 24.45 -21.05
C ASN A 524 17.45 25.83 -21.47
N CYS A 525 16.15 26.03 -21.28
CA CYS A 525 15.45 27.31 -21.47
C CYS A 525 14.69 27.76 -20.21
N GLY A 526 14.80 27.00 -19.10
CA GLY A 526 14.25 27.33 -17.78
C GLY A 526 15.35 27.28 -16.71
N THR A 527 15.04 26.78 -15.51
CA THR A 527 16.03 26.56 -14.45
C THR A 527 16.49 25.11 -14.44
N LEU A 528 17.79 24.87 -14.58
CA LEU A 528 18.42 23.55 -14.49
C LEU A 528 19.43 23.55 -13.35
N THR A 529 19.21 22.70 -12.34
CA THR A 529 20.18 22.46 -11.26
C THR A 529 20.74 21.04 -11.39
N ILE A 530 22.06 20.88 -11.34
CA ILE A 530 22.74 19.58 -11.42
C ILE A 530 23.51 19.37 -10.12
N ASN A 531 23.11 18.39 -9.32
CA ASN A 531 23.77 18.04 -8.05
C ASN A 531 24.70 16.82 -8.18
N GLY A 532 24.53 15.97 -9.21
CA GLY A 532 25.31 14.74 -9.36
C GLY A 532 25.10 14.02 -10.70
N GLY A 533 25.85 12.93 -10.91
CA GLY A 533 25.81 12.11 -12.12
C GLY A 533 26.72 12.60 -13.25
N ILE A 534 26.70 11.90 -14.38
CA ILE A 534 27.51 12.19 -15.57
C ILE A 534 26.60 12.65 -16.71
N ILE A 535 26.81 13.86 -17.25
CA ILE A 535 26.10 14.33 -18.45
C ILE A 535 27.13 14.47 -19.57
N GLU A 536 27.01 13.66 -20.61
CA GLU A 536 27.98 13.64 -21.70
C GLU A 536 27.33 13.75 -23.07
N ASN A 537 28.10 14.22 -24.04
CA ASN A 537 27.76 14.15 -25.46
C ASN A 537 28.91 13.49 -26.23
N THR A 538 28.71 12.24 -26.67
CA THR A 538 29.78 11.40 -27.24
C THR A 538 29.79 11.41 -28.76
N CYS A 539 29.58 12.57 -29.41
CA CYS A 539 29.67 12.61 -30.86
C CYS A 539 31.15 12.51 -31.34
N ASP A 540 31.51 11.38 -31.95
CA ASP A 540 32.86 11.09 -32.46
C ASP A 540 33.21 11.81 -33.78
N THR A 541 32.34 12.66 -34.33
CA THR A 541 32.59 13.35 -35.59
C THR A 541 33.28 14.70 -35.35
N ALA A 542 34.60 14.72 -35.59
CA ALA A 542 35.59 15.80 -35.41
C ALA A 542 35.33 17.15 -36.14
N THR A 543 34.07 17.48 -36.45
CA THR A 543 33.70 18.71 -37.16
C THR A 543 32.51 19.45 -36.55
N ASP A 544 31.76 18.84 -35.62
CA ASP A 544 30.51 19.41 -35.09
C ASP A 544 30.61 19.76 -33.60
N VAL A 545 30.11 20.94 -33.25
CA VAL A 545 30.18 21.53 -31.90
C VAL A 545 29.03 20.99 -31.05
N SER A 546 29.30 20.04 -30.16
CA SER A 546 28.29 19.38 -29.35
C SER A 546 28.52 19.59 -27.87
N ASN A 547 27.46 19.97 -27.16
CA ASN A 547 27.52 20.36 -25.74
C ASN A 547 26.89 19.28 -24.87
N ALA A 548 27.38 19.13 -23.63
CA ALA A 548 26.65 18.42 -22.59
C ALA A 548 25.38 19.22 -22.23
N VAL A 549 25.52 20.53 -22.04
CA VAL A 549 24.42 21.45 -21.74
C VAL A 549 24.51 22.70 -22.63
N ASP A 550 23.41 23.05 -23.29
CA ASP A 550 23.23 24.34 -23.98
C ASP A 550 22.17 25.15 -23.21
N ASN A 551 22.63 26.13 -22.43
CA ASN A 551 21.80 27.07 -21.71
C ASN A 551 21.41 28.25 -22.62
N HIS A 552 20.19 28.24 -23.14
CA HIS A 552 19.83 28.95 -24.35
C HIS A 552 18.54 29.78 -24.21
N SER A 553 18.66 31.11 -24.28
CA SER A 553 17.52 32.04 -24.14
C SER A 553 16.71 32.27 -25.42
N ARG A 554 16.69 31.36 -26.39
CA ARG A 554 15.97 31.63 -27.66
C ARG A 554 14.50 31.28 -27.57
N LEU A 555 14.16 30.22 -26.86
CA LEU A 555 12.76 29.79 -26.69
C LEU A 555 12.08 30.54 -25.54
N SER A 556 12.84 31.19 -24.66
CA SER A 556 12.28 31.98 -23.56
C SER A 556 11.43 33.17 -24.02
N HIS A 557 11.53 33.62 -25.28
CA HIS A 557 10.64 34.66 -25.82
C HIS A 557 9.16 34.25 -25.82
N GLU A 558 8.86 32.98 -26.09
CA GLU A 558 7.48 32.49 -26.18
C GLU A 558 6.88 32.20 -24.80
N TYR A 559 7.71 31.95 -23.79
CA TYR A 559 7.29 31.50 -22.45
C TYR A 559 7.59 32.49 -21.32
N GLY A 560 8.49 33.47 -21.52
CA GLY A 560 8.84 34.50 -20.54
C GLY A 560 9.76 34.05 -19.40
N ASN A 561 10.47 32.93 -19.54
CA ASN A 561 11.27 32.32 -18.47
C ASN A 561 12.76 32.72 -18.50
N ASP A 562 13.38 32.82 -17.33
CA ASP A 562 14.83 32.94 -17.18
C ASP A 562 15.53 31.61 -17.50
N CYS A 563 16.74 31.68 -18.05
CA CYS A 563 17.56 30.51 -18.40
C CYS A 563 18.72 30.38 -17.42
N ILE A 564 18.51 29.62 -16.35
CA ILE A 564 19.45 29.48 -15.24
C ILE A 564 20.02 28.07 -15.23
N LEU A 565 21.35 27.94 -15.17
CA LEU A 565 22.06 26.69 -14.96
C LEU A 565 22.87 26.78 -13.67
N VAL A 566 22.66 25.87 -12.73
CA VAL A 566 23.44 25.74 -11.49
C VAL A 566 24.07 24.35 -11.45
N VAL A 567 25.40 24.27 -11.28
CA VAL A 567 26.14 23.02 -11.14
C VAL A 567 26.73 22.95 -9.74
N ASN A 568 26.15 22.12 -8.89
CA ASN A 568 26.59 21.87 -7.52
C ASN A 568 27.42 20.59 -7.39
N GLY A 569 27.53 19.79 -8.45
CA GLY A 569 28.28 18.53 -8.45
C GLY A 569 28.12 17.74 -9.76
N GLY A 570 28.71 16.54 -9.81
CA GLY A 570 28.66 15.68 -11.00
C GLY A 570 29.77 15.96 -12.03
N THR A 571 29.64 15.38 -13.22
CA THR A 571 30.60 15.51 -14.32
C THR A 571 29.91 15.83 -15.64
N LEU A 572 30.27 16.95 -16.28
CA LEU A 572 29.76 17.36 -17.59
C LEU A 572 30.86 17.18 -18.64
N ILE A 573 30.56 16.49 -19.75
CA ILE A 573 31.54 16.14 -20.79
C ILE A 573 30.99 16.54 -22.16
N GLY A 574 31.60 17.55 -22.78
CA GLY A 574 31.29 17.95 -24.15
C GLY A 574 32.06 17.16 -25.22
N SER A 575 31.84 17.49 -26.48
CA SER A 575 32.77 17.13 -27.57
C SER A 575 33.92 18.15 -27.67
N GLU A 576 34.81 18.00 -28.67
CA GLU A 576 36.11 18.66 -28.91
C GLU A 576 36.26 20.16 -28.51
N TYR A 577 35.21 20.95 -28.26
CA TYR A 577 35.34 22.40 -28.01
C TYR A 577 34.63 22.99 -26.79
N ARG A 578 33.54 22.39 -26.27
CA ARG A 578 32.73 22.98 -25.17
C ARG A 578 31.81 21.96 -24.50
N ALA A 579 31.86 21.88 -23.17
CA ALA A 579 30.92 21.11 -22.37
C ALA A 579 29.62 21.88 -22.12
N ILE A 580 29.75 23.16 -21.77
CA ILE A 580 28.63 24.06 -21.53
C ILE A 580 28.65 25.16 -22.58
N ARG A 581 27.51 25.41 -23.20
CA ARG A 581 27.28 26.61 -24.00
C ARG A 581 26.26 27.49 -23.27
N GLN A 582 26.54 28.78 -23.19
CA GLN A 582 25.59 29.79 -22.71
C GLN A 582 25.28 30.70 -23.89
N TYR A 583 24.13 30.50 -24.54
CA TYR A 583 23.75 31.26 -25.72
C TYR A 583 22.62 32.24 -25.43
N THR A 584 22.87 33.51 -25.72
CA THR A 584 21.91 34.58 -25.52
C THR A 584 21.36 35.16 -26.81
N HIS A 585 20.02 35.22 -26.92
CA HIS A 585 19.32 35.83 -28.03
C HIS A 585 18.73 37.20 -27.62
N TYR A 586 18.60 38.14 -28.56
CA TYR A 586 18.22 39.55 -28.32
C TYR A 586 16.80 39.71 -27.72
N LEU A 587 16.64 39.60 -26.39
CA LEU A 587 15.33 39.63 -25.72
C LEU A 587 15.35 40.49 -24.44
N GLU A 588 14.44 41.45 -24.35
CA GLU A 588 14.34 42.36 -23.19
C GLU A 588 13.80 41.62 -21.95
N GLY A 589 14.56 41.63 -20.84
CA GLY A 589 14.08 41.20 -19.52
C GLY A 589 14.23 39.72 -19.16
N VAL A 590 14.99 38.93 -19.93
CA VAL A 590 15.34 37.53 -19.61
C VAL A 590 16.74 37.46 -19.02
N GLN A 591 16.93 36.75 -17.92
CA GLN A 591 18.26 36.44 -17.37
C GLN A 591 18.80 35.15 -17.98
N ASN A 592 20.08 35.14 -18.35
CA ASN A 592 20.79 33.93 -18.73
C ASN A 592 22.00 33.76 -17.80
N ARG A 593 21.89 32.88 -16.80
CA ARG A 593 22.91 32.72 -15.76
C ARG A 593 23.45 31.31 -15.72
N VAL A 594 24.76 31.18 -15.55
CA VAL A 594 25.44 29.91 -15.30
C VAL A 594 26.24 30.05 -14.01
N THR A 595 26.02 29.18 -13.04
CA THR A 595 26.74 29.17 -11.76
C THR A 595 27.35 27.79 -11.55
N ILE A 596 28.66 27.74 -11.34
CA ILE A 596 29.41 26.51 -11.06
C ILE A 596 29.88 26.59 -9.60
N ASN A 597 29.23 25.86 -8.71
CA ASN A 597 29.60 25.77 -7.31
C ASN A 597 30.61 24.64 -7.07
N ASP A 598 30.41 23.49 -7.71
CA ASP A 598 31.34 22.35 -7.65
C ASP A 598 31.11 21.40 -8.87
N GLY A 599 31.89 20.34 -8.99
CA GLY A 599 31.79 19.32 -10.05
C GLY A 599 32.92 19.41 -11.09
N VAL A 600 32.88 18.54 -12.10
CA VAL A 600 33.93 18.40 -13.12
C VAL A 600 33.40 18.71 -14.52
N ILE A 601 34.00 19.67 -15.21
CA ILE A 601 33.58 20.13 -16.54
C ILE A 601 34.69 19.83 -17.55
N LYS A 602 34.48 18.87 -18.45
CA LYS A 602 35.44 18.44 -19.47
C LYS A 602 35.05 18.93 -20.86
N GLY A 603 35.83 19.87 -21.40
CA GLY A 603 35.61 20.51 -22.69
C GLY A 603 35.44 22.03 -22.61
N GLY A 604 35.39 22.64 -21.43
CA GLY A 604 35.29 24.09 -21.23
C GLY A 604 33.87 24.69 -21.34
N ILE A 605 33.77 26.01 -21.21
CA ILE A 605 32.51 26.77 -21.19
C ILE A 605 32.56 27.86 -22.26
N TYR A 606 31.53 27.95 -23.10
CA TYR A 606 31.46 28.95 -24.17
C TYR A 606 30.22 29.83 -24.07
N GLN A 607 30.42 31.12 -23.81
CA GLN A 607 29.37 32.12 -23.84
C GLN A 607 29.30 32.83 -25.20
N GLN A 608 28.10 32.96 -25.75
CA GLN A 608 27.85 33.58 -27.04
C GLN A 608 26.60 34.45 -27.01
N HIS A 609 26.68 35.64 -27.61
CA HIS A 609 25.54 36.53 -27.82
C HIS A 609 25.23 36.70 -29.31
N GLY A 610 23.98 36.41 -29.71
CA GLY A 610 23.25 36.91 -30.90
C GLY A 610 23.85 36.76 -32.32
N ASP A 611 23.02 36.28 -33.25
CA ASP A 611 23.37 35.95 -34.65
C ASP A 611 23.92 37.12 -35.49
N SER A 612 25.07 36.87 -36.14
CA SER A 612 25.71 37.76 -37.12
C SER A 612 24.88 38.05 -38.39
N TRP A 613 23.66 37.50 -38.51
CA TRP A 613 22.87 37.47 -39.75
C TRP A 613 21.65 38.40 -39.77
N TYR A 614 21.19 38.90 -38.62
CA TYR A 614 20.05 39.83 -38.57
C TYR A 614 20.52 41.18 -38.03
N TYR A 615 20.73 42.14 -38.93
CA TYR A 615 21.14 43.50 -38.60
C TYR A 615 20.12 44.13 -37.63
N PRO A 616 20.47 44.41 -36.37
CA PRO A 616 19.61 45.20 -35.52
C PRO A 616 19.56 46.61 -36.13
N ASN A 617 18.35 47.13 -36.29
CA ASN A 617 18.14 48.54 -36.51
C ASN A 617 18.72 49.28 -35.29
N PRO A 618 19.68 50.20 -35.43
CA PRO A 618 20.30 50.91 -34.30
C PRO A 618 19.32 51.76 -33.46
N ALA A 619 18.05 51.83 -33.86
CA ALA A 619 16.97 52.46 -33.09
C ALA A 619 16.27 51.53 -32.08
N ASP A 620 16.55 50.22 -32.08
CA ASP A 620 15.90 49.27 -31.16
C ASP A 620 16.73 49.14 -29.87
N ASN A 621 16.41 50.01 -28.91
CA ASN A 621 17.07 50.13 -27.60
C ASN A 621 16.67 48.99 -26.63
N ARG A 622 16.30 47.81 -27.14
CA ARG A 622 15.74 46.66 -26.37
C ARG A 622 16.80 45.68 -25.88
N LEU A 623 18.00 46.16 -25.60
CA LEU A 623 19.17 45.33 -25.28
C LEU A 623 19.48 45.48 -23.79
N ASN A 624 18.74 44.78 -22.95
CA ASN A 624 19.10 44.55 -21.54
C ASN A 624 18.94 43.05 -21.31
N VAL A 625 20.01 42.30 -21.58
CA VAL A 625 20.08 40.87 -21.26
C VAL A 625 21.23 40.67 -20.29
N ASP A 626 20.91 40.18 -19.09
CA ASP A 626 21.85 39.92 -18.01
C ASP A 626 22.45 38.53 -18.22
N CYS A 627 23.68 38.50 -18.74
CA CYS A 627 24.42 37.25 -18.99
C CYS A 627 25.57 37.12 -17.99
N TYR A 628 25.46 36.20 -17.05
CA TYR A 628 26.44 36.02 -15.98
C TYR A 628 26.97 34.59 -15.95
N LEU A 629 28.28 34.45 -15.78
CA LEU A 629 28.93 33.20 -15.38
C LEU A 629 29.66 33.42 -14.06
N THR A 630 29.28 32.64 -13.06
CA THR A 630 29.92 32.62 -11.75
C THR A 630 30.55 31.25 -11.54
N ILE A 631 31.83 31.22 -11.17
CA ILE A 631 32.56 29.99 -10.84
C ILE A 631 33.05 30.13 -9.40
N ASN A 632 32.39 29.44 -8.47
CA ASN A 632 32.74 29.40 -7.06
C ASN A 632 33.66 28.22 -6.73
N GLY A 633 33.61 27.13 -7.50
CA GLY A 633 34.40 25.91 -7.25
C GLY A 633 34.42 24.91 -8.40
N GLY A 634 34.83 23.67 -8.12
CA GLY A 634 34.93 22.57 -9.08
C GLY A 634 36.18 22.59 -9.98
N THR A 635 36.24 21.67 -10.94
CA THR A 635 37.36 21.53 -11.90
C THR A 635 36.87 21.69 -13.34
N ILE A 636 37.51 22.55 -14.12
CA ILE A 636 37.27 22.73 -15.56
C ILE A 636 38.51 22.29 -16.33
N THR A 637 38.43 21.22 -17.13
CA THR A 637 39.57 20.68 -17.88
C THR A 637 39.29 20.60 -19.38
N SER A 638 40.35 20.43 -20.16
CA SER A 638 40.25 20.05 -21.57
C SER A 638 39.89 18.57 -21.69
N LEU A 639 39.47 18.16 -22.89
CA LEU A 639 39.42 16.75 -23.27
C LEU A 639 40.84 16.24 -23.60
N ASP A 640 41.02 14.92 -23.68
CA ASP A 640 42.32 14.26 -23.88
C ASP A 640 43.09 14.71 -25.15
N ASP A 641 42.45 15.45 -26.06
CA ASP A 641 42.99 15.99 -27.31
C ASP A 641 43.53 17.44 -27.19
N GLY A 642 43.46 18.05 -26.00
CA GLY A 642 44.03 19.36 -25.70
C GLY A 642 43.17 20.56 -26.13
N TYR A 643 41.91 20.33 -26.49
CA TYR A 643 40.96 21.39 -26.82
C TYR A 643 39.97 21.62 -25.65
N GLY A 644 39.77 22.90 -25.32
CA GLY A 644 38.87 23.35 -24.24
C GLY A 644 39.23 24.76 -23.81
N HIS A 645 38.24 25.64 -23.65
CA HIS A 645 38.43 27.02 -23.20
C HIS A 645 37.25 27.47 -22.33
N VAL A 646 37.49 28.36 -21.37
CA VAL A 646 36.44 29.22 -20.83
C VAL A 646 36.42 30.47 -21.69
N ARG A 647 35.50 30.57 -22.64
CA ARG A 647 35.49 31.64 -23.65
C ARG A 647 34.23 32.48 -23.60
N MET A 648 34.41 33.80 -23.63
CA MET A 648 33.34 34.79 -23.78
C MET A 648 33.40 35.47 -25.14
N ALA A 649 32.32 35.45 -25.91
CA ALA A 649 32.20 36.17 -27.18
C ALA A 649 31.16 37.29 -27.10
N LEU A 650 31.63 38.54 -27.05
CA LEU A 650 30.81 39.74 -26.95
C LEU A 650 30.48 40.29 -28.35
N SER A 651 29.20 40.32 -28.71
CA SER A 651 28.70 41.04 -29.89
C SER A 651 27.96 42.31 -29.43
N ASN A 652 28.62 43.47 -29.61
CA ASN A 652 28.15 44.82 -29.21
C ASN A 652 28.34 45.21 -27.71
N PRO A 653 29.52 45.75 -27.32
CA PRO A 653 29.89 46.03 -25.92
C PRO A 653 29.19 47.25 -25.29
N ASP A 654 28.43 48.04 -26.06
CA ASP A 654 27.96 49.36 -25.61
C ASP A 654 26.65 49.32 -24.78
N ASN A 655 25.90 48.21 -24.75
CA ASN A 655 24.54 48.15 -24.21
C ASN A 655 24.17 46.96 -23.29
N ASN A 656 25.07 46.02 -22.99
CA ASN A 656 24.70 44.79 -22.25
C ASN A 656 25.49 44.62 -20.94
N ALA A 657 24.82 44.19 -19.86
CA ALA A 657 25.45 43.72 -18.63
C ALA A 657 25.93 42.27 -18.80
N PHE A 658 27.24 42.10 -19.02
CA PHE A 658 27.88 40.79 -19.00
C PHE A 658 28.82 40.71 -17.80
N GLY A 659 28.74 39.62 -17.04
CA GLY A 659 29.60 39.38 -15.88
C GLY A 659 30.32 38.03 -15.99
N LEU A 660 31.61 38.04 -15.66
CA LEU A 660 32.39 36.86 -15.33
C LEU A 660 32.92 37.04 -13.92
N GLU A 661 32.59 36.11 -13.06
CA GLU A 661 33.02 36.10 -11.67
C GLU A 661 33.66 34.73 -11.39
N ILE A 662 34.89 34.75 -10.90
CA ILE A 662 35.63 33.53 -10.56
C ILE A 662 36.14 33.70 -9.13
N ASN A 663 35.45 33.04 -8.21
CA ASN A 663 35.72 33.06 -6.78
C ASN A 663 36.54 31.85 -6.33
N GLY A 664 36.59 30.75 -7.11
CA GLY A 664 37.34 29.54 -6.77
C GLY A 664 37.40 28.47 -7.86
N GLY A 665 37.93 27.30 -7.52
CA GLY A 665 38.02 26.13 -8.42
C GLY A 665 39.35 25.98 -9.19
N ALA A 666 39.47 24.88 -9.93
CA ALA A 666 40.63 24.52 -10.74
C ALA A 666 40.31 24.60 -12.25
N ILE A 667 40.77 25.65 -12.91
CA ILE A 667 40.52 25.92 -14.33
C ILE A 667 41.77 25.55 -15.13
N GLU A 668 41.82 24.30 -15.57
CA GLU A 668 42.92 23.71 -16.34
C GLU A 668 42.80 23.95 -17.85
N VAL A 669 42.01 24.95 -18.26
CA VAL A 669 41.82 25.36 -19.66
C VAL A 669 42.08 26.86 -19.82
N PRO A 670 42.50 27.33 -21.02
CA PRO A 670 42.66 28.75 -21.24
C PRO A 670 41.34 29.54 -21.10
N VAL A 671 41.38 30.66 -20.39
CA VAL A 671 40.28 31.63 -20.30
C VAL A 671 40.46 32.69 -21.40
N GLN A 672 39.48 32.89 -22.28
CA GLN A 672 39.56 33.79 -23.44
C GLN A 672 38.37 34.75 -23.51
N VAL A 673 38.61 36.05 -23.65
CA VAL A 673 37.55 37.05 -23.89
C VAL A 673 37.74 37.67 -25.28
N TYR A 674 36.71 37.60 -26.13
CA TYR A 674 36.74 38.10 -27.50
C TYR A 674 35.58 39.08 -27.76
N VAL A 675 35.88 40.27 -28.30
CA VAL A 675 34.89 41.25 -28.74
C VAL A 675 34.79 41.20 -30.27
N GLN A 676 33.66 40.74 -30.81
CA GLN A 676 33.44 40.62 -32.26
C GLN A 676 32.82 41.90 -32.82
N ARG A 677 33.43 42.50 -33.87
CA ARG A 677 32.76 43.57 -34.66
C ARG A 677 31.61 42.95 -35.45
N GLY A 678 30.39 43.47 -35.27
CA GLY A 678 29.33 43.27 -36.23
C GLY A 678 29.77 43.76 -37.62
N TYR A 679 29.57 42.93 -38.65
CA TYR A 679 29.80 43.31 -40.05
C TYR A 679 28.93 44.56 -40.35
N ARG A 680 29.53 45.72 -40.60
CA ARG A 680 28.80 46.86 -41.21
C ARG A 680 28.92 46.72 -42.72
N TYR A 681 27.89 46.25 -43.40
CA TYR A 681 27.73 46.53 -44.84
C TYR A 681 27.23 47.97 -44.97
N GLY A 682 28.17 48.91 -45.06
CA GLY A 682 27.91 50.28 -45.47
C GLY A 682 28.01 50.43 -46.99
N ASP A 683 27.20 51.32 -47.55
CA ASP A 683 27.02 51.66 -48.97
C ASP A 683 28.26 52.23 -49.70
N ASP A 684 29.44 52.16 -49.11
CA ASP A 684 30.70 52.59 -49.70
C ASP A 684 31.48 51.35 -50.18
N GLY A 685 31.39 51.09 -51.50
CA GLY A 685 31.97 49.96 -52.23
C GLY A 685 33.49 49.79 -52.15
N LEU A 686 34.03 49.65 -50.95
CA LEU A 686 35.37 49.19 -50.63
C LEU A 686 35.23 47.99 -49.70
N GLY A 687 35.60 46.81 -50.19
CA GLY A 687 35.59 45.58 -49.42
C GLY A 687 36.33 45.76 -48.09
N GLY A 688 35.58 45.67 -46.99
CA GLY A 688 36.13 45.72 -45.63
C GLY A 688 36.92 44.45 -45.34
N SER A 689 38.25 44.57 -45.38
CA SER A 689 39.17 43.61 -44.78
C SER A 689 38.88 43.49 -43.29
N LEU A 690 38.92 42.26 -42.74
CA LEU A 690 39.16 42.07 -41.31
C LEU A 690 40.39 42.92 -40.95
N VAL A 691 40.20 43.94 -40.12
CA VAL A 691 41.32 44.61 -39.46
C VAL A 691 41.63 43.76 -38.24
N SER A 692 42.46 42.74 -38.44
CA SER A 692 43.16 42.04 -37.37
C SER A 692 44.35 42.91 -36.95
N GLY A 693 44.40 43.29 -35.67
CA GLY A 693 45.53 43.98 -35.06
C GLY A 693 45.16 45.36 -34.50
N ASP A 694 45.39 45.54 -33.20
CA ASP A 694 45.30 46.76 -32.37
C ASP A 694 43.91 47.23 -31.90
N ASP A 695 42.90 47.36 -32.75
CA ASP A 695 41.64 48.06 -32.36
C ASP A 695 40.66 47.21 -31.52
N SER A 696 40.83 45.87 -31.52
CA SER A 696 40.04 44.94 -30.68
C SER A 696 40.53 44.92 -29.23
N ASN A 697 41.84 45.03 -29.00
CA ASN A 697 42.44 44.89 -27.68
C ASN A 697 42.14 46.12 -26.79
N ALA A 698 42.14 47.32 -27.37
CA ALA A 698 41.83 48.56 -26.65
C ALA A 698 40.37 48.61 -26.15
N ARG A 699 39.42 48.09 -26.93
CA ARG A 699 37.99 48.05 -26.54
C ARG A 699 37.68 46.94 -25.55
N THR A 700 38.38 45.81 -25.62
CA THR A 700 38.33 44.80 -24.56
C THR A 700 38.78 45.44 -23.24
N ALA A 701 39.91 46.14 -23.22
CA ALA A 701 40.40 46.86 -22.02
C ALA A 701 39.40 47.94 -21.50
N GLU A 702 38.85 48.80 -22.37
CA GLU A 702 37.83 49.80 -21.97
C GLU A 702 36.53 49.15 -21.43
N TRP A 703 36.12 47.99 -21.98
CA TRP A 703 34.94 47.26 -21.50
C TRP A 703 35.20 46.61 -20.14
N LEU A 704 36.40 46.05 -19.92
CA LEU A 704 36.83 45.51 -18.61
C LEU A 704 36.83 46.60 -17.54
N GLU A 705 37.40 47.77 -17.82
CA GLU A 705 37.44 48.92 -16.88
C GLU A 705 36.04 49.44 -16.53
N LYS A 706 35.06 49.28 -17.43
CA LYS A 706 33.71 49.83 -17.26
C LYS A 706 32.72 48.84 -16.61
N ASN A 707 32.89 47.53 -16.81
CA ASN A 707 31.88 46.53 -16.44
C ASN A 707 32.36 45.48 -15.43
N GLY A 708 33.67 45.40 -15.12
CA GLY A 708 34.22 44.57 -14.05
C GLY A 708 34.04 43.07 -14.25
N GLY A 709 35.07 42.37 -14.72
CA GLY A 709 35.22 40.94 -14.45
C GLY A 709 36.03 40.80 -13.16
N PHE A 710 35.51 40.10 -12.15
CA PHE A 710 36.19 39.93 -10.87
C PHE A 710 36.69 38.49 -10.76
N ILE A 711 37.98 38.30 -10.96
CA ILE A 711 38.69 37.08 -10.55
C ILE A 711 39.27 37.37 -9.18
N SER A 712 38.75 36.67 -8.17
CA SER A 712 39.14 36.77 -6.75
C SER A 712 39.74 35.45 -6.23
N GLY A 713 39.67 34.34 -6.98
CA GLY A 713 40.25 33.06 -6.56
C GLY A 713 40.48 32.03 -7.68
N GLY A 714 41.03 30.86 -7.31
CA GLY A 714 41.21 29.69 -8.17
C GLY A 714 42.62 29.44 -8.73
N THR A 715 42.76 28.33 -9.48
CA THR A 715 44.02 27.93 -10.17
C THR A 715 43.82 27.84 -11.70
N PHE A 716 44.83 28.25 -12.48
CA PHE A 716 44.74 28.47 -13.93
C PHE A 716 45.96 27.91 -14.67
N THR A 717 45.75 27.29 -15.84
CA THR A 717 46.86 26.89 -16.73
C THR A 717 47.06 27.93 -17.85
N GLU A 718 48.31 28.22 -18.22
CA GLU A 718 48.72 29.37 -19.04
C GLU A 718 47.91 29.58 -20.35
N LEU A 719 47.65 30.86 -20.67
CA LEU A 719 46.97 31.37 -21.87
C LEU A 719 47.76 31.07 -23.15
N GLY A 720 47.37 30.04 -23.92
CA GLY A 720 47.85 29.86 -25.30
C GLY A 720 46.98 30.61 -26.32
N ASN A 721 47.47 31.67 -26.98
CA ASN A 721 48.32 31.55 -28.18
C ASN A 721 48.61 32.90 -28.89
N ALA A 722 49.85 32.99 -29.39
CA ALA A 722 50.37 33.71 -30.56
C ALA A 722 50.17 35.23 -30.71
N ASP A 723 51.32 35.93 -30.71
CA ASP A 723 51.58 37.33 -31.07
C ASP A 723 51.30 38.40 -30.00
N ASP A 724 52.41 38.80 -29.39
CA ASP A 724 52.72 40.02 -28.63
C ASP A 724 52.31 40.13 -27.15
N SER A 725 53.35 39.98 -26.32
CA SER A 725 53.66 40.63 -25.04
C SER A 725 52.53 41.19 -24.14
N LYS A 726 52.50 40.64 -22.92
CA LYS A 726 51.84 41.08 -21.66
C LYS A 726 50.44 40.50 -21.39
N THR A 727 50.45 39.37 -20.67
CA THR A 727 49.50 38.96 -19.61
C THR A 727 48.18 39.76 -19.50
N ASN A 728 47.19 39.39 -20.32
CA ASN A 728 45.83 39.97 -20.28
C ASN A 728 44.98 39.55 -19.08
N LEU A 729 45.45 38.66 -18.18
CA LEU A 729 44.69 38.28 -16.97
C LEU A 729 44.79 39.32 -15.85
N HIS A 730 45.85 40.13 -15.80
CA HIS A 730 46.04 41.18 -14.79
C HIS A 730 44.94 42.26 -14.81
N GLY A 731 44.23 42.43 -15.93
CA GLY A 731 43.10 43.37 -16.04
C GLY A 731 41.76 42.81 -15.53
N PHE A 732 41.70 41.52 -15.15
CA PHE A 732 40.51 40.85 -14.63
C PHE A 732 40.62 40.50 -13.14
N LEU A 733 41.76 40.78 -12.50
CA LEU A 733 41.92 40.53 -11.06
C LEU A 733 41.19 41.62 -10.28
N ALA A 734 40.48 41.24 -9.22
CA ALA A 734 39.96 42.20 -8.26
C ALA A 734 41.11 43.01 -7.63
N GLU A 735 40.83 44.23 -7.14
CA GLU A 735 41.85 45.25 -6.80
C GLU A 735 42.93 44.84 -5.78
N ASN A 736 42.84 43.65 -5.16
CA ASN A 736 43.74 43.15 -4.13
C ASN A 736 44.39 41.78 -4.44
N PHE A 737 44.27 41.27 -5.67
CA PHE A 737 44.77 39.93 -6.04
C PHE A 737 45.87 39.99 -7.11
N GLU A 738 46.85 39.10 -7.03
CA GLU A 738 47.91 38.86 -8.01
C GLU A 738 48.00 37.39 -8.44
N LEU A 739 48.71 37.14 -9.54
CA LEU A 739 48.94 35.78 -10.03
C LEU A 739 50.31 35.28 -9.56
N GLN A 740 50.31 34.24 -8.72
CA GLN A 740 51.52 33.53 -8.33
C GLN A 740 51.73 32.30 -9.20
N ARG A 741 52.89 32.18 -9.83
CA ARG A 741 53.24 31.00 -10.62
C ARG A 741 53.63 29.84 -9.70
N THR A 742 52.82 28.78 -9.66
CA THR A 742 53.00 27.61 -8.78
C THR A 742 53.55 26.38 -9.52
N GLY A 743 53.56 26.38 -10.86
CA GLY A 743 54.11 25.31 -11.71
C GLY A 743 54.76 25.80 -13.00
N ALA A 744 55.12 24.88 -13.92
CA ALA A 744 55.72 25.24 -15.21
C ALA A 744 54.77 26.11 -16.06
N ASP A 745 53.48 25.76 -16.05
CA ASP A 745 52.40 26.43 -16.80
C ASP A 745 51.16 26.70 -15.90
N LEU A 746 51.29 26.64 -14.57
CA LEU A 746 50.19 26.81 -13.60
C LEU A 746 50.36 28.09 -12.77
N TYR A 747 49.27 28.85 -12.67
CA TYR A 747 49.15 30.10 -11.92
C TYR A 747 48.02 29.98 -10.89
N THR A 748 48.24 30.50 -9.69
CA THR A 748 47.23 30.58 -8.63
C THR A 748 46.95 32.05 -8.37
N VAL A 749 45.69 32.42 -8.21
CA VAL A 749 45.32 33.76 -7.75
C VAL A 749 45.57 33.80 -6.24
N VAL A 750 46.42 34.73 -5.81
CA VAL A 750 46.78 34.96 -4.41
C VAL A 750 46.55 36.44 -4.11
N ALA A 751 46.42 36.82 -2.84
CA ALA A 751 46.45 38.23 -2.47
C ALA A 751 47.81 38.86 -2.89
N ALA A 752 47.79 40.11 -3.37
CA ALA A 752 49.00 40.79 -3.87
C ALA A 752 50.06 41.00 -2.77
N ASP A 753 51.33 40.65 -3.03
CA ASP A 753 52.43 40.77 -2.07
C ASP A 753 52.66 42.25 -1.66
N GLY A 754 52.33 42.54 -0.40
CA GLY A 754 52.12 43.89 0.14
C GLY A 754 50.80 44.05 0.89
N ALA A 755 49.87 43.10 0.73
CA ALA A 755 48.77 42.83 1.64
C ALA A 755 49.17 41.70 2.61
N GLU A 756 50.24 41.91 3.39
CA GLU A 756 50.31 41.26 4.70
C GLU A 756 49.47 42.10 5.65
N ASP A 757 48.15 41.97 5.54
CA ASP A 757 47.25 42.00 6.68
C ASP A 757 46.37 40.77 6.44
N ALA A 758 46.30 39.86 7.41
CA ALA A 758 45.47 38.67 7.30
C ALA A 758 44.04 39.08 6.92
N LEU A 759 43.42 38.40 5.94
CA LEU A 759 42.02 38.63 5.60
C LEU A 759 41.18 38.30 6.85
N THR A 760 40.59 39.34 7.44
CA THR A 760 39.79 39.23 8.65
C THR A 760 38.33 39.08 8.27
N ALA A 761 37.67 38.09 8.85
CA ALA A 761 36.31 37.73 8.49
C ALA A 761 35.34 38.91 8.66
N ASP A 762 34.55 39.24 7.64
CA ASP A 762 33.45 40.23 7.73
C ASP A 762 32.15 39.58 8.26
N THR A 763 32.07 38.26 8.12
CA THR A 763 30.96 37.42 8.54
C THR A 763 31.47 36.13 9.21
N ILE A 764 30.82 35.77 10.30
CA ILE A 764 31.09 34.54 11.05
C ILE A 764 29.79 33.78 11.30
N SER A 765 29.90 32.49 11.61
CA SER A 765 28.78 31.60 11.93
C SER A 765 28.95 30.91 13.28
N ILE A 766 27.81 30.56 13.89
CA ILE A 766 27.75 29.64 15.03
C ILE A 766 27.31 28.28 14.53
N GLU A 767 28.19 27.29 14.68
CA GLU A 767 27.95 25.91 14.23
C GLU A 767 28.21 24.91 15.36
N TYR A 768 27.66 23.71 15.20
CA TYR A 768 27.73 22.60 16.14
C TYR A 768 28.44 21.40 15.51
N LYS A 769 29.34 20.77 16.26
CA LYS A 769 30.02 19.53 15.83
C LYS A 769 29.63 18.38 16.75
N ASP A 770 29.12 17.27 16.23
CA ASP A 770 28.94 16.06 17.04
C ASP A 770 30.32 15.47 17.40
N ILE A 771 30.63 15.48 18.69
CA ILE A 771 31.86 14.91 19.28
C ILE A 771 31.55 13.79 20.27
N THR A 772 30.35 13.20 20.18
CA THR A 772 29.91 12.15 21.08
C THR A 772 30.85 10.94 20.99
N ALA A 773 31.24 10.40 22.14
CA ALA A 773 32.02 9.17 22.20
C ALA A 773 31.23 8.00 21.59
N ALA A 774 31.90 7.13 20.84
CA ALA A 774 31.25 6.03 20.11
C ALA A 774 30.51 5.02 21.03
N ASP A 775 30.81 5.01 22.32
CA ASP A 775 30.25 4.14 23.36
C ASP A 775 29.35 4.87 24.37
N ALA A 776 29.03 6.14 24.14
CA ALA A 776 28.14 6.91 25.01
C ALA A 776 26.68 6.40 24.90
N GLU A 777 26.09 5.97 26.03
CA GLU A 777 24.67 5.59 26.12
C GLU A 777 23.87 6.72 26.81
N GLY A 778 22.80 7.20 26.17
CA GLY A 778 21.87 8.16 26.78
C GLY A 778 22.39 9.60 26.86
N GLU A 779 23.49 9.90 26.17
CA GLU A 779 24.03 11.24 26.04
C GLU A 779 24.53 11.52 24.62
N LYS A 780 24.50 12.78 24.23
CA LYS A 780 25.08 13.34 23.00
C LYS A 780 25.83 14.62 23.35
N VAL A 781 27.00 14.81 22.77
CA VAL A 781 27.87 15.97 23.05
C VAL A 781 28.17 16.70 21.76
N TYR A 782 27.84 17.99 21.74
CA TYR A 782 28.15 18.90 20.63
C TYR A 782 29.19 19.91 21.07
N GLU A 783 30.19 20.14 20.23
CA GLU A 783 31.09 21.28 20.33
C GLU A 783 30.43 22.52 19.75
N ILE A 784 30.54 23.66 20.44
CA ILE A 784 30.08 24.97 19.97
C ILE A 784 31.25 25.65 19.28
N VAL A 785 31.12 25.89 17.98
CA VAL A 785 32.19 26.42 17.14
C VAL A 785 31.78 27.79 16.60
N VAL A 786 32.66 28.78 16.77
CA VAL A 786 32.59 30.05 16.05
C VAL A 786 33.50 29.93 14.83
N LYS A 787 32.92 30.09 13.64
CA LYS A 787 33.60 29.83 12.38
C LYS A 787 33.60 31.07 11.49
N ALA A 788 34.73 31.37 10.88
CA ALA A 788 34.82 32.38 9.83
C ALA A 788 34.15 31.83 8.56
N ASN A 789 33.37 32.67 7.87
CA ASN A 789 32.83 32.28 6.58
C ASN A 789 33.93 32.42 5.52
N GLY A 790 34.21 31.35 4.77
CA GLY A 790 35.30 31.33 3.77
C GLY A 790 36.66 30.92 4.35
N ASP A 791 37.73 31.40 3.73
CA ASP A 791 39.13 31.08 4.10
C ASP A 791 39.72 32.06 5.14
N ASP A 792 38.90 33.00 5.64
CA ASP A 792 39.33 34.06 6.54
C ASP A 792 39.56 33.56 7.99
N GLU A 793 40.27 34.35 8.79
CA GLU A 793 40.49 34.05 10.21
C GLU A 793 39.78 35.05 11.14
N ILE A 794 39.30 34.56 12.27
CA ILE A 794 38.85 35.40 13.39
C ILE A 794 40.11 35.77 14.17
N HIS A 795 40.44 37.06 14.29
CA HIS A 795 41.63 37.49 15.03
C HIS A 795 41.31 37.86 16.49
N GLU A 796 42.02 37.22 17.42
CA GLU A 796 41.96 37.49 18.87
C GLU A 796 40.52 37.51 19.43
N LEU A 797 39.80 36.40 19.31
CA LEU A 797 38.44 36.24 19.86
C LEU A 797 38.41 36.55 21.37
N ALA A 798 37.67 37.60 21.77
CA ALA A 798 37.67 38.09 23.14
C ALA A 798 36.51 37.53 23.98
N SER A 799 35.29 37.53 23.43
CA SER A 799 34.11 36.98 24.10
C SER A 799 33.00 36.62 23.13
N VAL A 800 32.12 35.72 23.54
CA VAL A 800 30.99 35.20 22.76
C VAL A 800 29.76 35.16 23.66
N ASP A 801 28.72 35.92 23.30
CA ASP A 801 27.45 35.98 24.01
C ASP A 801 26.36 35.34 23.14
N LEU A 802 25.79 34.22 23.58
CA LEU A 802 24.84 33.43 22.81
C LEU A 802 23.63 33.05 23.64
N SER A 803 22.46 33.09 23.01
CA SER A 803 21.24 32.48 23.54
C SER A 803 20.91 31.21 22.77
N PHE A 804 20.66 30.11 23.48
CA PHE A 804 20.35 28.82 22.86
C PHE A 804 18.88 28.46 23.05
N ALA A 805 18.24 27.98 21.98
CA ALA A 805 16.94 27.35 22.02
C ALA A 805 17.10 25.82 22.06
N PHE A 806 16.35 25.20 22.96
CA PHE A 806 16.23 23.74 23.05
C PHE A 806 14.76 23.33 23.00
N SER A 807 14.43 22.41 22.11
CA SER A 807 13.07 21.88 21.99
C SER A 807 13.07 20.36 21.83
N THR A 808 11.97 19.73 22.27
CA THR A 808 11.78 18.27 22.22
C THR A 808 10.48 17.93 21.50
N THR A 809 10.48 16.85 20.72
CA THR A 809 9.30 16.42 19.96
C THR A 809 8.98 14.94 20.20
N PRO A 810 7.76 14.58 20.67
CA PRO A 810 6.71 15.48 21.16
C PRO A 810 7.16 16.19 22.45
N VAL A 811 6.56 17.35 22.76
CA VAL A 811 6.87 18.12 23.97
C VAL A 811 6.43 17.31 25.20
N VAL A 812 7.27 16.38 25.65
CA VAL A 812 7.10 15.66 26.91
C VAL A 812 7.97 16.38 27.93
N ASP A 813 7.35 17.18 28.78
CA ASP A 813 8.01 17.82 29.91
C ASP A 813 8.76 16.74 30.73
N GLY A 814 10.10 16.82 30.75
CA GLY A 814 10.90 16.33 31.88
C GLY A 814 11.85 15.14 31.70
N ASN A 815 12.21 14.70 30.49
CA ASN A 815 13.15 13.57 30.33
C ASN A 815 14.48 13.87 29.64
N MET A 816 14.64 15.04 29.02
CA MET A 816 15.93 15.46 28.44
C MET A 816 16.43 16.74 29.10
N GLU A 817 17.71 16.74 29.48
CA GLU A 817 18.39 17.87 30.11
C GLU A 817 19.59 18.30 29.26
N ILE A 818 19.82 19.61 29.18
CA ILE A 818 21.00 20.18 28.53
C ILE A 818 21.97 20.77 29.57
N VAL A 819 23.26 20.56 29.35
CA VAL A 819 24.34 21.16 30.13
C VAL A 819 25.31 21.83 29.18
N VAL A 820 25.59 23.12 29.42
CA VAL A 820 26.55 23.91 28.64
C VAL A 820 27.81 24.10 29.49
N LEU A 821 28.98 23.81 28.91
CA LEU A 821 30.29 23.97 29.57
C LEU A 821 31.26 24.77 28.68
N PRO A 822 32.12 25.63 29.25
CA PRO A 822 33.14 26.34 28.48
C PRO A 822 34.28 25.40 28.03
N ALA A 823 34.91 25.73 26.91
CA ALA A 823 36.19 25.16 26.52
C ALA A 823 37.31 25.60 27.50
N THR A 824 38.44 24.88 27.50
CA THR A 824 39.54 25.07 28.47
C THR A 824 40.03 26.53 28.55
N ASP A 825 40.10 27.21 27.42
CA ASP A 825 40.60 28.58 27.31
C ASP A 825 39.51 29.65 27.52
N PHE A 826 38.28 29.23 27.87
CA PHE A 826 37.14 30.11 28.12
C PHE A 826 36.64 30.00 29.56
N THR A 827 35.99 31.06 30.02
CA THR A 827 35.20 31.11 31.26
C THR A 827 33.78 31.47 30.90
N MET A 828 32.81 30.70 31.39
CA MET A 828 31.41 30.91 31.07
C MET A 828 30.67 31.57 32.24
N THR A 829 29.85 32.58 31.93
CA THR A 829 28.86 33.14 32.85
C THR A 829 27.47 32.94 32.24
N ARG A 830 26.56 32.30 32.99
CA ARG A 830 25.15 32.18 32.61
C ARG A 830 24.37 33.35 33.23
N TYR A 831 23.50 33.99 32.45
CA TYR A 831 22.59 35.02 32.96
C TYR A 831 21.44 34.39 33.77
N GLU A 832 21.06 35.00 34.90
CA GLU A 832 20.04 34.44 35.80
C GLU A 832 18.67 34.29 35.10
N ASN A 833 18.08 33.10 35.18
CA ASN A 833 16.78 32.74 34.60
C ASN A 833 16.69 32.94 33.07
N SER A 834 17.79 32.79 32.33
CA SER A 834 17.77 32.77 30.87
C SER A 834 18.65 31.66 30.29
N ASP A 835 18.45 31.40 28.99
CA ASP A 835 19.25 30.47 28.18
C ASP A 835 20.38 31.20 27.45
N ARG A 836 20.88 32.28 28.06
CA ARG A 836 21.95 33.14 27.56
C ARG A 836 23.26 32.89 28.30
N TYR A 837 24.33 32.70 27.55
CA TYR A 837 25.64 32.30 28.03
C TYR A 837 26.72 33.21 27.44
N MET A 838 27.54 33.79 28.30
CA MET A 838 28.70 34.59 27.94
C MET A 838 29.98 33.79 28.15
N PHE A 839 30.68 33.45 27.09
CA PHE A 839 32.00 32.84 27.10
C PHE A 839 33.07 33.94 26.98
N ASN A 840 33.95 34.06 27.97
CA ASN A 840 35.05 35.02 27.99
C ASN A 840 36.38 34.28 27.92
N TYR A 841 37.25 34.68 27.00
CA TYR A 841 38.58 34.09 26.89
C TYR A 841 39.40 34.34 28.19
N ASN A 842 40.08 33.31 28.69
CA ASN A 842 40.72 33.30 30.02
C ASN A 842 42.27 33.32 29.98
N GLY A 843 42.86 33.33 28.77
CA GLY A 843 44.30 33.21 28.57
C GLY A 843 45.11 34.28 29.30
N THR A 844 46.15 33.85 30.03
CA THR A 844 47.01 34.74 30.85
C THR A 844 48.36 35.07 30.22
N THR A 845 48.68 34.53 29.04
CA THR A 845 49.89 34.85 28.26
C THR A 845 49.63 34.66 26.77
N ALA A 846 49.97 35.69 25.98
CA ALA A 846 49.94 35.79 24.51
C ALA A 846 48.58 35.52 23.81
N PHE A 847 48.29 36.41 22.86
CA PHE A 847 47.10 36.50 22.05
C PHE A 847 47.06 35.36 20.99
N GLU A 848 46.48 34.20 21.34
CA GLU A 848 46.43 33.01 20.47
C GLU A 848 45.01 32.60 20.03
N GLY A 849 43.97 33.38 20.35
CA GLY A 849 42.58 33.11 19.96
C GLY A 849 42.27 33.41 18.49
N THR A 850 43.20 33.09 17.59
CA THR A 850 43.11 33.35 16.16
C THR A 850 42.92 32.04 15.39
N GLY A 851 41.97 32.01 14.48
CA GLY A 851 41.76 30.88 13.58
C GLY A 851 40.44 30.95 12.82
N ASN A 852 40.29 30.07 11.83
CA ASN A 852 39.08 29.97 11.01
C ASN A 852 37.91 29.24 11.71
N ALA A 853 38.20 28.42 12.73
CA ALA A 853 37.20 27.74 13.55
C ALA A 853 37.69 27.63 15.00
N ILE A 854 36.97 28.26 15.93
CA ILE A 854 37.34 28.33 17.34
C ILE A 854 36.25 27.68 18.20
N SER A 855 36.63 26.66 18.96
CA SER A 855 35.75 25.99 19.93
C SER A 855 35.65 26.80 21.22
N VAL A 856 34.43 27.19 21.58
CA VAL A 856 34.18 28.06 22.75
C VAL A 856 33.57 27.29 23.93
N GLY A 857 32.98 26.13 23.66
CA GLY A 857 32.32 25.30 24.68
C GLY A 857 31.68 24.06 24.09
N THR A 858 30.95 23.35 24.95
CA THR A 858 30.17 22.17 24.55
C THR A 858 28.75 22.23 25.10
N ILE A 859 27.83 21.59 24.39
CA ILE A 859 26.47 21.31 24.82
C ILE A 859 26.33 19.79 24.96
N THR A 860 26.05 19.32 26.17
CA THR A 860 25.73 17.93 26.45
C THR A 860 24.23 17.79 26.62
N VAL A 861 23.61 16.96 25.78
CA VAL A 861 22.21 16.53 25.91
C VAL A 861 22.20 15.18 26.60
N THR A 862 21.41 15.03 27.66
CA THR A 862 21.21 13.76 28.37
C THR A 862 19.74 13.39 28.35
N GLY A 863 19.43 12.09 28.27
CA GLY A 863 18.07 11.56 28.21
C GLY A 863 17.79 10.78 26.92
N TYR A 864 16.52 10.50 26.65
CA TYR A 864 16.09 9.76 25.46
C TYR A 864 14.94 10.48 24.75
N GLY A 865 15.00 10.55 23.43
CA GLY A 865 13.99 11.20 22.61
C GLY A 865 14.58 12.06 21.49
N ALA A 866 13.69 12.68 20.71
CA ALA A 866 14.06 13.60 19.65
C ALA A 866 14.18 15.03 20.19
N TYR A 867 15.24 15.74 19.80
CA TYR A 867 15.50 17.12 20.20
C TYR A 867 16.00 17.98 19.06
N THR A 868 16.03 19.28 19.31
CA THR A 868 16.63 20.27 18.44
C THR A 868 17.40 21.27 19.28
N ILE A 869 18.61 21.61 18.84
CA ILE A 869 19.44 22.69 19.39
C ILE A 869 19.58 23.73 18.29
N SER A 870 19.27 24.97 18.63
CA SER A 870 19.46 26.13 17.76
C SER A 870 20.01 27.30 18.56
N THR A 871 20.61 28.26 17.87
CA THR A 871 20.90 29.57 18.46
C THR A 871 19.65 30.44 18.31
N ASP A 872 19.12 31.00 19.39
CA ASP A 872 17.92 31.86 19.32
C ASP A 872 18.20 33.11 18.48
N ASP A 873 17.25 33.55 17.66
CA ASP A 873 17.35 34.82 16.92
C ASP A 873 17.11 36.00 17.87
N ALA A 874 18.15 36.37 18.61
CA ALA A 874 18.12 37.44 19.59
C ALA A 874 19.19 38.49 19.27
N ASP A 875 18.80 39.77 19.27
CA ASP A 875 19.71 40.93 19.14
C ASP A 875 20.84 40.96 20.19
N THR A 876 20.74 40.12 21.23
CA THR A 876 21.74 39.97 22.27
C THR A 876 22.88 39.01 21.92
N ASN A 877 22.78 38.30 20.80
CA ASN A 877 23.87 37.45 20.32
C ASN A 877 24.97 38.33 19.75
N ILE A 878 26.11 38.36 20.42
CA ILE A 878 27.24 39.23 20.06
C ILE A 878 28.54 38.45 20.23
N VAL A 879 29.36 38.46 19.20
CA VAL A 879 30.74 37.96 19.25
C VAL A 879 31.66 39.17 19.22
N ASN A 880 32.51 39.34 20.24
CA ASN A 880 33.47 40.44 20.31
C ASN A 880 34.86 39.92 19.96
N ALA A 881 35.52 40.62 19.05
CA ALA A 881 36.92 40.42 18.71
C ALA A 881 37.75 41.66 19.12
N THR A 882 39.07 41.60 19.02
CA THR A 882 39.96 42.73 19.37
C THR A 882 39.83 43.90 18.40
N THR A 883 40.14 45.12 18.85
CA THR A 883 40.31 46.32 18.01
C THR A 883 41.79 46.70 17.82
N LEU A 884 42.73 45.84 18.26
CA LEU A 884 44.16 46.18 18.42
C LEU A 884 45.05 45.67 17.27
N GLN A 885 44.52 44.86 16.35
CA GLN A 885 45.14 44.37 15.10
C GLN A 885 44.04 44.19 14.02
N ASP A 886 44.41 43.82 12.78
CA ASP A 886 43.70 43.94 11.46
C ASP A 886 42.24 43.41 11.32
N ASN A 887 41.46 43.26 12.40
CA ASN A 887 40.03 42.97 12.34
C ASN A 887 39.26 44.05 11.58
N LEU A 888 38.46 43.61 10.61
CA LEU A 888 37.58 44.47 9.83
C LEU A 888 36.44 45.06 10.67
N VAL A 889 36.07 44.42 11.79
CA VAL A 889 34.92 44.78 12.65
C VAL A 889 35.22 44.65 14.14
N ASP A 890 34.60 45.50 14.97
CA ASP A 890 34.79 45.48 16.44
C ASP A 890 33.95 44.38 17.13
N PHE A 891 32.80 44.04 16.54
CA PHE A 891 31.88 43.01 17.05
C PHE A 891 30.95 42.50 15.93
N TYR A 892 30.47 41.26 16.06
CA TYR A 892 29.54 40.63 15.12
C TYR A 892 28.17 40.47 15.77
N VAL A 893 27.09 40.78 15.04
CA VAL A 893 25.69 40.70 15.53
C VAL A 893 24.76 40.04 14.52
N ALA A 894 23.70 39.40 15.02
CA ALA A 894 22.64 38.86 14.16
C ALA A 894 22.00 40.01 13.37
N ASN A 895 21.79 39.85 12.06
CA ASN A 895 21.28 40.88 11.14
C ASN A 895 22.16 42.15 11.00
N GLY A 896 23.47 42.07 11.27
CA GLY A 896 24.41 43.13 10.91
C GLY A 896 24.38 43.39 9.40
N ALA A 897 23.92 44.56 8.98
CA ALA A 897 24.05 45.01 7.59
C ALA A 897 25.49 45.47 7.33
N GLU A 898 25.93 45.38 6.06
CA GLU A 898 27.06 46.14 5.52
C GLU A 898 26.83 47.65 5.77
N ASP A 899 27.06 48.11 6.99
CA ASP A 899 27.09 49.54 7.28
C ASP A 899 28.47 50.05 6.87
N ALA A 900 28.50 51.15 6.15
CA ALA A 900 29.71 51.69 5.52
C ALA A 900 30.79 52.19 6.51
N ASP A 901 30.58 52.00 7.81
CA ASP A 901 31.39 52.54 8.91
C ASP A 901 32.34 51.52 9.59
N LEU A 902 32.54 50.31 9.04
CA LEU A 902 33.61 49.35 9.44
C LEU A 902 33.58 48.88 10.92
N THR A 903 32.49 49.02 11.67
CA THR A 903 32.46 48.65 13.10
C THR A 903 31.70 47.37 13.42
N THR A 904 30.93 46.80 12.50
CA THR A 904 29.98 45.71 12.83
C THR A 904 29.93 44.66 11.73
N GLY A 905 30.20 43.40 12.08
CA GLY A 905 30.15 42.26 11.17
C GLY A 905 28.88 41.44 11.28
N GLY A 906 28.62 40.59 10.27
CA GLY A 906 27.46 39.72 10.26
C GLY A 906 27.67 38.44 11.07
N LEU A 907 26.72 38.12 11.95
CA LEU A 907 26.67 36.82 12.65
C LEU A 907 25.56 35.96 12.03
N VAL A 908 25.96 34.90 11.35
CA VAL A 908 25.07 33.87 10.80
C VAL A 908 24.75 32.84 11.88
N ILE A 909 23.47 32.51 12.03
CA ILE A 909 22.98 31.52 13.01
C ILE A 909 21.99 30.58 12.35
N ASN A 910 21.99 29.31 12.75
CA ASN A 910 21.05 28.28 12.27
C ASN A 910 21.11 27.97 10.77
N GLU A 911 22.18 28.35 10.08
CA GLU A 911 22.42 28.07 8.67
C GLU A 911 23.72 27.28 8.52
N ASP A 912 23.72 26.27 7.65
CA ASP A 912 24.91 25.49 7.32
C ASP A 912 25.77 26.30 6.33
N THR A 913 26.99 26.67 6.73
CA THR A 913 27.83 27.53 5.89
C THR A 913 28.70 26.76 4.89
N VAL A 914 29.05 25.51 5.20
CA VAL A 914 29.89 24.65 4.35
C VAL A 914 29.41 23.21 4.41
N ALA A 915 29.11 22.60 3.26
CA ALA A 915 28.74 21.19 3.20
C ALA A 915 29.98 20.27 3.35
N GLY A 916 29.96 19.36 4.33
CA GLY A 916 30.88 18.20 4.37
C GLY A 916 32.04 18.22 5.38
N ASP A 917 32.14 19.23 6.25
CA ASP A 917 33.15 19.29 7.32
C ASP A 917 32.66 18.70 8.67
N GLY A 918 31.39 18.29 8.73
CA GLY A 918 30.75 17.71 9.93
C GLY A 918 30.26 18.76 10.94
N LEU A 919 30.27 20.04 10.57
CA LEU A 919 29.63 21.12 11.31
C LEU A 919 28.21 21.36 10.75
N VAL A 920 27.30 21.77 11.63
CA VAL A 920 25.91 22.14 11.28
C VAL A 920 25.52 23.44 11.99
N GLY A 921 24.84 24.35 11.30
CA GLY A 921 24.35 25.58 11.90
C GLY A 921 23.23 25.34 12.93
N LYS A 922 22.52 24.22 12.79
CA LYS A 922 21.44 23.80 13.68
C LYS A 922 21.42 22.27 13.81
N VAL A 923 21.27 21.76 15.03
CA VAL A 923 21.03 20.33 15.26
C VAL A 923 19.53 20.08 15.11
N GLU A 924 19.10 19.61 13.93
CA GLU A 924 17.69 19.43 13.62
C GLU A 924 17.23 17.98 13.79
N SER A 925 16.23 17.77 14.66
CA SER A 925 15.54 16.49 14.87
C SER A 925 16.44 15.28 15.17
N ASP A 926 17.57 15.47 15.85
CA ASP A 926 18.43 14.36 16.28
C ASP A 926 17.76 13.55 17.40
N VAL A 927 18.10 12.27 17.52
CA VAL A 927 17.43 11.29 18.38
C VAL A 927 18.43 10.52 19.23
N ILE A 928 18.30 10.63 20.55
CA ILE A 928 18.94 9.67 21.47
C ILE A 928 18.00 8.46 21.63
N ALA A 929 18.32 7.38 20.94
CA ALA A 929 17.54 6.15 21.00
C ALA A 929 17.59 5.53 22.41
N VAL A 930 16.46 4.97 22.87
CA VAL A 930 16.43 4.20 24.11
C VAL A 930 17.24 2.91 23.90
N PRO A 931 18.22 2.58 24.76
CA PRO A 931 19.00 1.36 24.65
C PRO A 931 18.11 0.12 24.70
N VAL A 932 18.54 -0.93 24.00
CA VAL A 932 17.91 -2.26 24.03
C VAL A 932 18.72 -3.22 24.90
N ARG A 933 18.07 -4.21 25.50
CA ARG A 933 18.66 -5.24 26.38
C ARG A 933 18.30 -6.64 25.92
N ASN A 934 19.19 -7.58 26.17
CA ASN A 934 19.03 -8.97 25.77
C ASN A 934 18.19 -9.74 26.78
N LEU A 935 17.29 -10.59 26.28
CA LEU A 935 16.52 -11.50 27.10
C LEU A 935 16.82 -12.95 26.70
N ALA A 936 17.42 -13.68 27.62
CA ALA A 936 17.56 -15.13 27.53
C ALA A 936 16.37 -15.81 28.22
N VAL A 937 15.72 -16.74 27.54
CA VAL A 937 14.63 -17.56 28.10
C VAL A 937 15.02 -19.03 27.98
N THR A 938 15.16 -19.70 29.12
CA THR A 938 15.43 -21.13 29.20
C THR A 938 14.17 -21.87 29.62
N ILE A 939 13.81 -22.91 28.88
CA ILE A 939 12.64 -23.76 29.11
C ILE A 939 13.16 -25.18 29.38
N ASP A 940 13.20 -25.57 30.65
CA ASP A 940 13.77 -26.82 31.11
C ASP A 940 12.75 -27.97 31.12
N PHE A 941 13.23 -29.14 30.72
CA PHE A 941 12.51 -30.40 30.87
C PHE A 941 13.32 -31.32 31.80
N PRO A 942 13.11 -31.25 33.14
CA PRO A 942 13.85 -32.09 34.10
C PRO A 942 13.66 -33.59 33.85
N ASN A 943 12.49 -33.95 33.32
CA ASN A 943 12.25 -35.26 32.73
C ASN A 943 12.49 -35.16 31.23
N ALA A 944 13.25 -36.09 30.66
CA ALA A 944 13.65 -36.02 29.26
C ALA A 944 12.44 -36.03 28.30
N VAL A 945 12.45 -35.08 27.37
CA VAL A 945 11.51 -34.96 26.25
C VAL A 945 12.31 -35.02 24.95
N GLU A 946 11.80 -35.72 23.93
CA GLU A 946 12.45 -35.75 22.62
C GLU A 946 12.19 -34.46 21.83
N ASN A 947 13.22 -33.90 21.18
CA ASN A 947 13.04 -32.78 20.25
C ASN A 947 12.33 -33.28 18.98
N LYS A 948 11.24 -32.61 18.58
CA LYS A 948 10.46 -32.94 17.37
C LYS A 948 10.32 -31.71 16.48
N GLU A 949 9.84 -31.93 15.26
CA GLU A 949 9.49 -30.84 14.35
C GLU A 949 8.41 -29.93 14.97
N ILE A 950 8.43 -28.64 14.63
CA ILE A 950 7.55 -27.60 15.19
C ILE A 950 6.08 -28.02 15.23
N ALA A 951 5.56 -28.58 14.14
CA ALA A 951 4.16 -29.00 14.03
C ALA A 951 3.78 -30.17 14.97
N TYR A 952 4.76 -31.00 15.37
CA TYR A 952 4.57 -32.06 16.36
C TYR A 952 4.78 -31.55 17.77
N GLN A 953 5.82 -30.74 17.96
CA GLN A 953 6.16 -30.15 19.25
C GLN A 953 4.96 -29.37 19.79
N ASP A 954 4.34 -28.54 18.94
CA ASP A 954 3.15 -27.72 19.22
C ASP A 954 3.32 -26.94 20.53
N MET A 955 4.47 -26.28 20.66
CA MET A 955 4.84 -25.42 21.77
C MET A 955 5.41 -24.11 21.25
N LYS A 956 5.19 -23.02 21.99
CA LYS A 956 5.72 -21.70 21.65
C LYS A 956 6.01 -20.85 22.88
N ALA A 957 6.97 -19.95 22.71
CA ALA A 957 7.20 -18.81 23.59
C ALA A 957 6.70 -17.54 22.90
N VAL A 958 5.98 -16.69 23.63
CA VAL A 958 5.49 -15.40 23.13
C VAL A 958 5.98 -14.30 24.06
N ILE A 959 6.64 -13.28 23.51
CA ILE A 959 7.07 -12.08 24.23
C ILE A 959 6.19 -10.92 23.76
N SER A 960 5.55 -10.26 24.71
CA SER A 960 4.52 -9.23 24.47
C SER A 960 4.65 -8.08 25.46
N GLY A 961 4.05 -6.93 25.16
CA GLY A 961 4.07 -5.76 26.02
C GLY A 961 5.22 -4.79 25.74
N GLY A 962 5.49 -3.89 26.68
CA GLY A 962 6.38 -2.75 26.48
C GLY A 962 5.90 -1.87 25.33
N ASP A 963 6.82 -1.55 24.42
CA ASP A 963 6.66 -0.75 23.21
C ASP A 963 6.64 -1.60 21.92
N LEU A 964 6.54 -2.93 22.02
CA LEU A 964 6.46 -3.80 20.85
C LEU A 964 5.15 -3.55 20.07
N ALA A 965 5.28 -3.19 18.80
CA ALA A 965 4.14 -3.04 17.89
C ALA A 965 3.40 -4.38 17.64
N LYS A 966 4.13 -5.50 17.71
CA LYS A 966 3.61 -6.87 17.57
C LYS A 966 4.33 -7.83 18.51
N ASP A 967 3.61 -8.85 18.97
CA ASP A 967 4.18 -9.91 19.81
C ASP A 967 5.25 -10.72 19.06
N ILE A 968 6.39 -10.96 19.71
CA ILE A 968 7.43 -11.85 19.20
C ILE A 968 6.98 -13.29 19.50
N THR A 969 6.59 -14.02 18.46
CA THR A 969 6.15 -15.43 18.57
C THR A 969 7.26 -16.36 18.11
N ILE A 970 7.68 -17.25 19.00
CA ILE A 970 8.78 -18.19 18.80
C ILE A 970 8.22 -19.60 18.92
N ASP A 971 8.04 -20.27 17.79
CA ASP A 971 7.63 -21.67 17.77
C ASP A 971 8.82 -22.58 18.13
N LEU A 972 8.58 -23.56 18.99
CA LEU A 972 9.60 -24.49 19.49
C LEU A 972 9.55 -25.80 18.70
N GLY A 973 10.73 -26.38 18.47
CA GLY A 973 10.92 -27.62 17.73
C GLY A 973 11.96 -27.44 16.61
N SER A 974 12.57 -28.54 16.16
CA SER A 974 13.69 -28.60 15.19
C SER A 974 15.02 -27.96 15.67
N ASP A 975 16.03 -27.93 14.78
CA ASP A 975 17.39 -27.42 15.07
C ASP A 975 17.46 -25.89 15.01
N ALA A 976 18.50 -25.30 15.61
CA ALA A 976 18.65 -23.85 15.77
C ALA A 976 18.59 -23.06 14.45
N VAL A 977 17.68 -22.08 14.37
CA VAL A 977 17.64 -21.10 13.27
C VAL A 977 17.64 -19.69 13.86
N GLU A 978 18.63 -18.87 13.47
CA GLU A 978 18.61 -17.43 13.72
C GLU A 978 17.54 -16.80 12.82
N THR A 979 16.53 -16.20 13.44
CA THR A 979 15.35 -15.69 12.73
C THR A 979 15.26 -14.18 12.93
N PRO A 980 15.25 -13.39 11.83
CA PRO A 980 15.02 -11.96 11.91
C PRO A 980 13.63 -11.64 12.47
N ILE A 981 13.54 -10.60 13.30
CA ILE A 981 12.29 -10.04 13.80
C ILE A 981 12.03 -8.76 13.02
N VAL A 982 10.90 -8.69 12.33
CA VAL A 982 10.48 -7.47 11.64
C VAL A 982 9.66 -6.62 12.60
N ILE A 983 10.24 -5.51 13.07
CA ILE A 983 9.55 -4.48 13.86
C ILE A 983 9.51 -3.21 13.00
N ASP A 984 8.31 -2.72 12.65
CA ASP A 984 8.10 -1.49 11.88
C ASP A 984 8.95 -1.35 10.58
N GLY A 985 9.25 -2.47 9.92
CA GLY A 985 10.03 -2.49 8.68
C GLY A 985 11.56 -2.50 8.86
N LYS A 986 12.05 -2.51 10.10
CA LYS A 986 13.48 -2.62 10.45
C LYS A 986 13.84 -4.09 10.80
N VAL A 987 15.03 -4.56 10.36
CA VAL A 987 15.43 -5.99 10.39
C VAL A 987 16.56 -6.30 11.40
N ASP A 988 16.95 -5.33 12.25
CA ASP A 988 18.12 -5.50 13.12
C ASP A 988 17.85 -6.42 14.33
N ALA A 989 16.59 -6.54 14.75
CA ALA A 989 16.15 -7.40 15.85
C ALA A 989 16.14 -8.88 15.44
N LYS A 990 16.50 -9.78 16.36
CA LYS A 990 16.58 -11.22 16.06
C LYS A 990 16.33 -12.10 17.27
N TYR A 991 15.97 -13.35 17.00
CA TYR A 991 16.00 -14.40 18.00
C TYR A 991 16.68 -15.68 17.51
N THR A 992 17.19 -16.44 18.47
CA THR A 992 17.61 -17.84 18.30
C THR A 992 16.80 -18.71 19.23
N ALA A 993 16.45 -19.92 18.80
CA ALA A 993 15.78 -20.92 19.64
C ALA A 993 16.34 -22.31 19.32
N ALA A 994 16.86 -23.02 20.33
CA ALA A 994 17.47 -24.32 20.14
C ALA A 994 17.28 -25.22 21.36
N MET A 995 17.12 -26.52 21.15
CA MET A 995 17.16 -27.49 22.25
C MET A 995 18.61 -27.88 22.56
N VAL A 996 19.10 -27.52 23.75
CA VAL A 996 20.45 -27.76 24.24
C VAL A 996 20.36 -28.51 25.56
N ASP A 997 20.97 -29.70 25.64
CA ASP A 997 21.04 -30.53 26.86
C ASP A 997 19.69 -30.77 27.56
N GLY A 998 18.60 -30.87 26.80
CA GLY A 998 17.24 -31.14 27.34
C GLY A 998 16.43 -29.88 27.68
N SER A 999 16.92 -28.69 27.34
CA SER A 999 16.22 -27.41 27.53
C SER A 999 16.15 -26.61 26.24
N TYR A 1000 15.03 -25.92 25.97
CA TYR A 1000 15.04 -24.90 24.91
C TYR A 1000 15.69 -23.62 25.44
N VAL A 1001 16.72 -23.15 24.74
CA VAL A 1001 17.38 -21.87 25.01
C VAL A 1001 16.98 -20.90 23.91
N ILE A 1002 16.35 -19.80 24.32
CA ILE A 1002 15.92 -18.72 23.45
C ILE A 1002 16.72 -17.48 23.81
N ASN A 1003 17.33 -16.82 22.82
CA ASN A 1003 17.95 -15.51 23.02
C ASN A 1003 17.29 -14.51 22.09
N VAL A 1004 16.76 -13.43 22.66
CA VAL A 1004 16.23 -12.29 21.91
C VAL A 1004 17.20 -11.12 22.09
N THR A 1005 17.69 -10.60 20.97
CA THR A 1005 18.62 -9.47 20.95
C THR A 1005 18.04 -8.31 20.15
N ASP A 1006 18.49 -7.10 20.49
CA ASP A 1006 18.23 -5.87 19.72
C ASP A 1006 16.75 -5.48 19.58
N ALA A 1007 15.88 -5.98 20.48
CA ALA A 1007 14.42 -5.83 20.36
C ALA A 1007 13.71 -5.21 21.58
N LEU A 1008 14.28 -5.32 22.78
CA LEU A 1008 13.57 -5.01 24.03
C LEU A 1008 14.18 -3.76 24.68
N THR A 1009 13.46 -2.66 24.70
CA THR A 1009 13.94 -1.37 25.21
C THR A 1009 14.05 -1.34 26.74
N LEU A 1010 15.03 -0.57 27.21
CA LEU A 1010 15.35 -0.41 28.61
C LEU A 1010 14.14 0.13 29.41
N ASN A 1011 14.00 -0.35 30.64
CA ASN A 1011 12.97 0.02 31.63
C ASN A 1011 11.52 -0.31 31.24
N ASN A 1012 11.30 -1.00 30.12
CA ASN A 1012 9.98 -1.49 29.74
C ASN A 1012 9.68 -2.89 30.30
N ALA A 1013 8.40 -3.14 30.57
CA ALA A 1013 7.90 -4.40 31.10
C ALA A 1013 7.37 -5.29 29.97
N TYR A 1014 7.99 -6.46 29.80
CA TYR A 1014 7.62 -7.46 28.81
C TYR A 1014 7.10 -8.72 29.50
N THR A 1015 6.08 -9.33 28.93
CA THR A 1015 5.49 -10.58 29.40
C THR A 1015 5.89 -11.73 28.50
N VAL A 1016 6.59 -12.71 29.08
CA VAL A 1016 6.92 -13.97 28.44
C VAL A 1016 5.84 -15.00 28.78
N THR A 1017 5.23 -15.56 27.74
CA THR A 1017 4.20 -16.59 27.82
C THR A 1017 4.72 -17.88 27.20
N ILE A 1018 4.79 -18.96 27.99
CA ILE A 1018 5.13 -20.30 27.50
C ILE A 1018 3.85 -21.12 27.41
N SER A 1019 3.57 -21.70 26.25
CA SER A 1019 2.36 -22.49 26.02
C SER A 1019 2.61 -23.65 25.07
N GLY A 1020 1.82 -24.71 25.19
CA GLY A 1020 1.89 -25.85 24.28
C GLY A 1020 0.76 -26.85 24.47
N ALA A 1021 0.53 -27.70 23.48
CA ALA A 1021 -0.50 -28.72 23.57
C ALA A 1021 -0.16 -29.79 24.61
N GLY A 1022 -1.07 -30.00 25.56
CA GLY A 1022 -0.88 -30.92 26.69
C GLY A 1022 -0.16 -30.29 27.90
N TYR A 1023 0.20 -29.00 27.83
CA TYR A 1023 0.86 -28.27 28.92
C TYR A 1023 0.04 -27.07 29.39
N ARG A 1024 0.15 -26.78 30.70
CA ARG A 1024 -0.36 -25.54 31.29
C ARG A 1024 0.42 -24.34 30.75
N THR A 1025 -0.27 -23.22 30.54
CA THR A 1025 0.37 -21.97 30.13
C THR A 1025 1.04 -21.27 31.32
N ALA A 1026 2.32 -20.92 31.20
CA ALA A 1026 3.03 -20.08 32.17
C ALA A 1026 3.18 -18.66 31.64
N ARG A 1027 3.11 -17.67 32.54
CA ARG A 1027 3.32 -16.24 32.23
C ARG A 1027 4.21 -15.61 33.28
N TYR A 1028 5.17 -14.81 32.85
CA TYR A 1028 5.98 -13.99 33.74
C TYR A 1028 6.27 -12.64 33.10
N THR A 1029 6.10 -11.57 33.87
CA THR A 1029 6.40 -10.20 33.42
C THR A 1029 7.73 -9.75 34.01
N VAL A 1030 8.67 -9.40 33.14
CA VAL A 1030 10.01 -8.92 33.47
C VAL A 1030 10.16 -7.46 33.03
N THR A 1031 10.81 -6.64 33.84
CA THR A 1031 11.20 -5.27 33.46
C THR A 1031 12.66 -5.28 33.04
N MET A 1032 12.96 -4.85 31.83
CA MET A 1032 14.30 -4.90 31.25
C MET A 1032 15.17 -3.75 31.77
N THR A 1033 15.70 -3.86 32.97
CA THR A 1033 16.64 -2.86 33.54
C THR A 1033 18.10 -3.10 33.14
N GLU A 1034 18.40 -4.30 32.67
CA GLU A 1034 19.69 -4.84 32.25
C GLU A 1034 19.41 -6.10 31.43
N ASP A 1035 20.43 -6.79 30.94
CA ASP A 1035 20.23 -8.11 30.34
C ASP A 1035 19.68 -9.09 31.37
N LYS A 1036 18.61 -9.81 31.00
CA LYS A 1036 17.89 -10.71 31.92
C LYS A 1036 17.90 -12.15 31.43
N THR A 1037 17.80 -13.06 32.39
CA THR A 1037 17.58 -14.49 32.13
C THR A 1037 16.34 -14.97 32.86
N LEU A 1038 15.39 -15.51 32.10
CA LEU A 1038 14.22 -16.18 32.63
C LEU A 1038 14.36 -17.69 32.50
N ARG A 1039 13.89 -18.40 33.51
CA ARG A 1039 13.92 -19.87 33.58
C ARG A 1039 12.53 -20.41 33.89
N PHE A 1040 12.03 -21.24 32.99
CA PHE A 1040 10.79 -21.99 33.13
C PHE A 1040 11.13 -23.48 33.18
N TRP A 1041 10.33 -24.29 33.88
CA TRP A 1041 10.57 -25.73 34.02
C TRP A 1041 9.28 -26.55 34.04
N ASN A 1042 9.33 -27.72 33.40
CA ASN A 1042 8.22 -28.67 33.34
C ASN A 1042 8.30 -29.72 34.47
N ASN A 1043 8.17 -29.27 35.71
CA ASN A 1043 8.03 -30.14 36.89
C ASN A 1043 7.53 -29.38 38.13
N VAL A 1044 7.05 -30.09 39.13
CA VAL A 1044 6.87 -29.56 40.49
C VAL A 1044 8.19 -29.67 41.24
N MET A 1045 8.69 -28.55 41.76
CA MET A 1045 9.96 -28.50 42.51
C MET A 1045 9.73 -28.59 44.02
N ASP A 1046 10.55 -29.39 44.70
CA ASP A 1046 10.51 -29.54 46.17
C ASP A 1046 10.85 -28.23 46.90
N GLU A 1047 11.74 -27.42 46.30
CA GLU A 1047 12.12 -26.09 46.77
C GLU A 1047 11.83 -25.04 45.71
N GLN A 1048 11.36 -23.87 46.13
CA GLN A 1048 11.08 -22.75 45.21
C GLN A 1048 12.31 -22.35 44.40
N GLN A 1049 12.13 -22.21 43.09
CA GLN A 1049 13.16 -21.80 42.15
C GLN A 1049 12.85 -20.43 41.55
N PHE A 1050 13.88 -19.72 41.10
CA PHE A 1050 13.77 -18.41 40.47
C PHE A 1050 13.23 -18.54 39.04
N VAL A 1051 12.15 -17.82 38.72
CA VAL A 1051 11.75 -17.61 37.33
C VAL A 1051 12.61 -16.53 36.68
N GLU A 1052 12.94 -15.46 37.41
CA GLU A 1052 13.89 -14.43 36.98
C GLU A 1052 15.16 -14.60 37.81
N ILE A 1053 16.26 -15.00 37.17
CA ILE A 1053 17.52 -15.30 37.85
C ILE A 1053 17.99 -14.06 38.62
N GLY A 1054 18.25 -14.23 39.93
CA GLY A 1054 18.69 -13.15 40.81
C GLY A 1054 17.57 -12.38 41.52
N LYS A 1055 16.28 -12.67 41.26
CA LYS A 1055 15.15 -11.95 41.88
C LYS A 1055 14.36 -12.81 42.84
N GLU A 1056 14.54 -12.58 44.14
CA GLU A 1056 13.91 -13.36 45.23
C GLU A 1056 12.38 -13.44 45.15
N SER A 1057 11.71 -12.37 44.72
CA SER A 1057 10.24 -12.36 44.60
C SER A 1057 9.71 -13.21 43.43
N SER A 1058 10.57 -13.70 42.54
CA SER A 1058 10.21 -14.58 41.42
C SER A 1058 10.18 -16.07 41.80
N LYS A 1059 10.42 -16.40 43.08
CA LYS A 1059 10.47 -17.77 43.57
C LYS A 1059 9.11 -18.46 43.56
N VAL A 1060 9.01 -19.56 42.81
CA VAL A 1060 7.79 -20.41 42.74
C VAL A 1060 8.17 -21.89 42.68
N ASN A 1061 7.23 -22.78 43.05
CA ASN A 1061 7.44 -24.24 42.95
C ASN A 1061 7.10 -24.79 41.56
N VAL A 1062 6.29 -24.09 40.79
CA VAL A 1062 5.70 -24.56 39.53
C VAL A 1062 5.69 -23.45 38.47
N THR A 1063 5.88 -23.81 37.21
CA THR A 1063 5.70 -22.89 36.06
C THR A 1063 4.75 -23.48 35.02
N PHE A 1064 5.26 -24.12 33.96
CA PHE A 1064 4.45 -24.77 32.92
C PHE A 1064 4.44 -26.28 33.14
N LEU A 1065 3.34 -26.82 33.67
CA LEU A 1065 3.23 -28.25 34.00
C LEU A 1065 2.64 -29.06 32.84
N ALA A 1066 3.17 -30.26 32.60
CA ALA A 1066 2.59 -31.24 31.70
C ALA A 1066 1.34 -31.90 32.29
N GLY A 1067 0.35 -32.16 31.44
CA GLY A 1067 -0.84 -32.93 31.80
C GLY A 1067 -2.12 -32.13 32.02
N ASP A 1068 -2.16 -30.84 31.67
CA ASP A 1068 -3.43 -30.08 31.58
C ASP A 1068 -4.03 -30.26 30.17
N ILE A 1069 -4.67 -31.41 29.98
CA ILE A 1069 -5.17 -31.87 28.67
C ILE A 1069 -6.50 -31.20 28.33
N VAL A 1070 -7.38 -31.03 29.33
CA VAL A 1070 -8.70 -30.41 29.14
C VAL A 1070 -8.68 -28.88 29.22
N LYS A 1071 -7.50 -28.27 29.51
CA LYS A 1071 -7.26 -26.83 29.55
C LYS A 1071 -8.15 -26.09 30.56
N ASP A 1072 -8.42 -26.73 31.71
CA ASP A 1072 -9.18 -26.13 32.80
C ASP A 1072 -8.27 -25.59 33.92
N ASN A 1073 -6.95 -25.60 33.69
CA ASN A 1073 -5.92 -25.16 34.62
C ASN A 1073 -5.82 -26.02 35.90
N ASN A 1074 -6.47 -27.18 35.96
CA ASN A 1074 -6.46 -28.09 37.11
C ASN A 1074 -6.08 -29.51 36.67
N ILE A 1075 -4.86 -29.95 36.94
CA ILE A 1075 -4.42 -31.29 36.54
C ILE A 1075 -5.04 -32.33 37.49
N ASN A 1076 -6.00 -33.08 36.97
CA ASN A 1076 -6.82 -33.98 37.78
C ASN A 1076 -7.19 -35.29 37.04
N ILE A 1077 -8.18 -36.02 37.56
CA ILE A 1077 -8.62 -37.30 37.02
C ILE A 1077 -9.14 -37.22 35.58
N TYR A 1078 -9.70 -36.09 35.17
CA TYR A 1078 -10.17 -35.89 33.81
C TYR A 1078 -9.00 -35.85 32.83
N ASP A 1079 -7.91 -35.17 33.16
CA ASP A 1079 -6.70 -35.16 32.32
C ASP A 1079 -6.04 -36.52 32.22
N LEU A 1080 -5.91 -37.21 33.36
CA LEU A 1080 -5.37 -38.57 33.37
C LEU A 1080 -6.25 -39.51 32.55
N SER A 1081 -7.57 -39.41 32.68
CA SER A 1081 -8.49 -40.22 31.88
C SER A 1081 -8.34 -39.94 30.38
N ALA A 1082 -8.02 -38.69 30.02
CA ALA A 1082 -7.79 -38.29 28.64
C ALA A 1082 -6.51 -38.93 28.08
N VAL A 1083 -5.40 -38.95 28.82
CA VAL A 1083 -4.16 -39.64 28.39
C VAL A 1083 -4.37 -41.16 28.34
N VAL A 1084 -4.96 -41.74 29.39
CA VAL A 1084 -5.18 -43.20 29.48
C VAL A 1084 -6.13 -43.72 28.40
N SER A 1085 -7.08 -42.91 27.93
CA SER A 1085 -8.00 -43.29 26.84
C SER A 1085 -7.28 -43.62 25.53
N TYR A 1086 -6.06 -43.11 25.34
CA TYR A 1086 -5.25 -43.35 24.15
C TYR A 1086 -3.99 -44.19 24.44
N PHE A 1087 -3.90 -44.80 25.62
CA PHE A 1087 -2.76 -45.65 26.00
C PHE A 1087 -2.50 -46.77 24.99
N GLY A 1088 -1.24 -46.92 24.58
CA GLY A 1088 -0.79 -47.88 23.57
C GLY A 1088 -0.97 -47.40 22.12
N SER A 1089 -1.43 -46.17 21.89
CA SER A 1089 -1.52 -45.58 20.56
C SER A 1089 -0.21 -44.89 20.16
N THR A 1090 0.05 -44.79 18.87
CA THR A 1090 1.14 -43.95 18.33
C THR A 1090 0.66 -42.52 18.11
N ALA A 1091 1.49 -41.54 18.44
CA ALA A 1091 1.19 -40.12 18.25
C ALA A 1091 1.88 -39.58 16.99
N THR A 1092 1.13 -38.85 16.17
CA THR A 1092 1.63 -38.19 14.95
C THR A 1092 0.92 -36.86 14.77
N VAL A 1093 1.49 -35.92 13.99
CA VAL A 1093 0.81 -34.65 13.66
C VAL A 1093 -0.54 -34.91 12.98
N ALA A 1094 -0.63 -35.95 12.14
CA ALA A 1094 -1.82 -36.28 11.36
C ALA A 1094 -3.00 -36.81 12.20
N ASN A 1095 -2.76 -37.47 13.33
CA ASN A 1095 -3.82 -38.11 14.13
C ASN A 1095 -4.30 -37.28 15.33
N LYS A 1096 -3.77 -36.05 15.51
CA LYS A 1096 -4.12 -35.13 16.61
C LYS A 1096 -3.84 -35.67 18.03
N TYR A 1097 -3.07 -36.75 18.14
CA TYR A 1097 -2.75 -37.37 19.43
C TYR A 1097 -1.45 -36.87 20.07
N ALA A 1098 -0.67 -36.04 19.39
CA ALA A 1098 0.58 -35.45 19.92
C ALA A 1098 0.41 -34.75 21.29
N LYS A 1099 -0.77 -34.17 21.56
CA LYS A 1099 -1.08 -33.54 22.86
C LYS A 1099 -1.18 -34.51 24.05
N TYR A 1100 -1.29 -35.82 23.79
CA TYR A 1100 -1.36 -36.87 24.82
C TYR A 1100 -0.01 -37.58 25.02
N ASP A 1101 0.94 -37.38 24.11
CA ASP A 1101 2.33 -37.85 24.19
C ASP A 1101 3.19 -36.74 24.83
N LEU A 1102 3.20 -36.70 26.16
CA LEU A 1102 3.77 -35.62 26.99
C LEU A 1102 5.30 -35.64 27.06
N ASN A 1103 5.94 -36.78 26.77
CA ASN A 1103 7.39 -36.88 26.65
C ASN A 1103 7.88 -36.79 25.19
N ARG A 1104 6.96 -36.67 24.25
CA ARG A 1104 7.19 -36.50 22.81
C ARG A 1104 7.95 -37.67 22.18
N ASP A 1105 7.89 -38.89 22.73
CA ASP A 1105 8.62 -40.04 22.18
C ASP A 1105 7.89 -40.78 21.04
N GLY A 1106 6.69 -40.30 20.68
CA GLY A 1106 5.88 -40.84 19.58
C GLY A 1106 4.91 -41.95 19.99
N VAL A 1107 4.93 -42.37 21.27
CA VAL A 1107 4.08 -43.46 21.78
C VAL A 1107 3.43 -43.02 23.08
N ILE A 1108 2.11 -43.20 23.20
CA ILE A 1108 1.39 -42.89 24.44
C ILE A 1108 1.49 -44.10 25.37
N ASP A 1109 2.31 -44.02 26.41
CA ASP A 1109 2.58 -45.14 27.31
C ASP A 1109 2.58 -44.76 28.81
N SER A 1110 3.18 -45.61 29.64
CA SER A 1110 3.25 -45.41 31.09
C SER A 1110 4.04 -44.16 31.51
N LYS A 1111 4.94 -43.66 30.66
CA LYS A 1111 5.71 -42.44 30.92
C LYS A 1111 4.79 -41.22 30.85
N ASP A 1112 3.94 -41.10 29.84
CA ASP A 1112 2.98 -39.98 29.73
C ASP A 1112 2.02 -39.92 30.90
N VAL A 1113 1.55 -41.10 31.33
CA VAL A 1113 0.76 -41.23 32.55
C VAL A 1113 1.53 -40.73 33.78
N ALA A 1114 2.83 -41.04 33.87
CA ALA A 1114 3.67 -40.55 34.96
C ALA A 1114 3.83 -39.02 34.94
N TYR A 1115 3.95 -38.39 33.75
CA TYR A 1115 3.99 -36.92 33.64
C TYR A 1115 2.74 -36.25 34.20
N VAL A 1116 1.54 -36.81 33.95
CA VAL A 1116 0.29 -36.29 34.56
C VAL A 1116 0.28 -36.48 36.07
N LEU A 1117 0.74 -37.63 36.56
CA LEU A 1117 0.75 -37.95 37.99
C LEU A 1117 1.72 -37.08 38.80
N VAL A 1118 2.87 -36.72 38.21
CA VAL A 1118 3.85 -35.83 38.85
C VAL A 1118 3.31 -34.41 38.98
N SER A 1119 2.48 -33.96 38.04
CA SER A 1119 1.84 -32.63 38.07
C SER A 1119 0.49 -32.60 38.80
N TRP A 1120 0.00 -33.75 39.29
CA TRP A 1120 -1.35 -33.90 39.83
C TRP A 1120 -1.61 -33.01 41.05
N ASN A 1121 -2.80 -32.37 41.11
CA ASN A 1121 -3.21 -31.44 42.17
C ASN A 1121 -2.32 -30.18 42.36
N ASN A 1122 -1.47 -29.85 41.40
CA ASN A 1122 -0.63 -28.63 41.43
C ASN A 1122 -1.06 -27.60 40.38
#